data_AF-A0A380CA66-F1
#
_entry.id   AF-A0A380CA66-F1
#
_cell.length_a   1.000
_cell.length_b   1.000
_cell.length_c   1.000
_cell.angle_alpha   90.00
_cell.angle_beta   90.00
_cell.angle_gamma   90.00
#
_symmetry.space_group_name_H-M   'P 1'
#
loop_
_entity.id
_entity.type
_entity.pdbx_description
1 polymer ?
#
loop_
_entity_poly.entity_id
_entity_poly.type
_entity_poly.pdbx_seq_one_letter_code
_entity_poly.pdbx_strand_id
1 'polypeptide(L)'
;MRLSKWSKSLNLVLSASLAVSLSVTGLQATVGAAMTSSNVIKEQASSVTDFDKVYDLNNYKTGKLMIHESSVSITLDSMSTIKNGVVFTGSYAEFYGDGFKDTSVTIKPKKAGTIVDFSGIEMSKVIIEGNKVSEIRGAGNVQQIDYVKGANPDAIKFPFDLSIMHTNDTHGNLDSIAKRVTAVKEVRAEKPNALLLDAGDVMSGTLYFNEFKGMADLQFMNLMGYDAMTFGNHEFDLGSTPEGHQALADFVEAAEFPFVSSNVDFSRDDKFNGLFSDLISSEPEKGKIYNGIIKEINGEKVGVFGLTTAETADISSPGAITFSDYIEEAEKAVAAFENLGVNKIIALTHIGYDDNPAVDNDLILAATVDGIDVIVGGHSHTQLNEPIVVDQDETGATKDPTLIVQSYQYNQFLGSVDIVFDKEGVINDFRGELIPVSEKAADPEAVEMLKPYSDRVEDIAQTEIGATAESKLENPRTNEDSVRKNETALGNLITDGMLAKAKMYNPEVMMALQNGGGIRAAIDAGPITIGEVITVLPFGNTLATMDLTGAELKEAFEISFREYPRENGGFLHVSGAKVTFDSGKASGERVVSVAYKNVDGTYTEVSDHETYTVATNAFTAKGGDGYTVFAKAYEAGRVTDLGQSDWENFAEHLSVLGNITPMIEGRIIDLAQ
;
A
#
# COMPACT_ATOMS: atom_id res chain seq x y z
N MET A 1 -38.71 31.68 35.57
CA MET A 1 -38.90 31.34 37.01
C MET A 1 -38.17 30.03 37.25
N ARG A 2 -36.87 29.99 37.62
CA ARG A 2 -36.25 30.15 38.95
C ARG A 2 -36.93 29.39 40.10
N LEU A 3 -36.22 28.39 40.65
CA LEU A 3 -35.95 28.07 42.07
C LEU A 3 -34.92 26.90 42.09
N SER A 4 -33.62 27.15 42.30
CA SER A 4 -32.83 27.17 43.56
C SER A 4 -32.30 25.79 44.01
N LYS A 5 -31.01 25.44 43.81
CA LYS A 5 -29.76 25.78 44.55
C LYS A 5 -29.52 25.00 45.85
N TRP A 6 -28.45 24.19 45.86
CA TRP A 6 -27.47 23.90 46.95
C TRP A 6 -26.23 23.27 46.23
N SER A 7 -25.17 23.99 45.82
CA SER A 7 -23.97 24.55 46.48
C SER A 7 -22.81 23.59 46.85
N LYS A 8 -21.69 23.74 46.09
CA LYS A 8 -20.24 23.83 46.49
C LYS A 8 -19.55 22.58 47.09
N SER A 9 -18.29 22.18 46.78
CA SER A 9 -17.05 22.81 46.24
C SER A 9 -16.14 21.69 45.66
N LEU A 10 -15.45 21.76 44.51
CA LEU A 10 -14.22 22.47 44.07
C LEU A 10 -12.83 21.93 44.57
N ASN A 11 -11.95 21.69 43.57
CA ASN A 11 -10.47 21.52 43.50
C ASN A 11 -9.87 20.11 43.79
N LEU A 12 -9.24 19.40 42.83
CA LEU A 12 -8.05 19.61 41.96
C LEU A 12 -6.71 19.27 42.68
N VAL A 13 -5.88 18.46 42.00
CA VAL A 13 -4.38 18.40 41.99
C VAL A 13 -3.68 17.08 42.43
N LEU A 14 -3.04 16.47 41.42
CA LEU A 14 -1.74 15.76 41.28
C LEU A 14 -1.34 14.49 42.08
N SER A 15 -0.94 13.49 41.27
CA SER A 15 0.28 12.64 41.29
C SER A 15 0.94 12.22 42.61
N ALA A 16 1.21 10.92 42.77
CA ALA A 16 2.59 10.38 42.87
C ALA A 16 2.58 8.86 43.10
N SER A 17 3.60 8.24 42.49
CA SER A 17 4.02 6.84 42.49
C SER A 17 4.14 6.20 43.88
N LEU A 18 4.00 4.87 43.95
CA LEU A 18 4.78 4.08 44.90
C LEU A 18 5.01 2.65 44.38
N ALA A 19 6.29 2.28 44.32
CA ALA A 19 6.79 0.94 44.09
C ALA A 19 6.54 0.03 45.30
N VAL A 20 6.31 -1.26 45.06
CA VAL A 20 6.50 -2.31 46.07
C VAL A 20 7.25 -3.47 45.44
N SER A 21 8.44 -3.72 46.00
CA SER A 21 9.28 -4.90 45.80
C SER A 21 8.78 -6.07 46.67
N LEU A 22 8.75 -7.29 46.13
CA LEU A 22 8.96 -8.52 46.90
C LEU A 22 9.38 -9.70 45.99
N SER A 23 10.65 -10.08 46.14
CA SER A 23 11.30 -11.38 45.88
C SER A 23 10.68 -12.50 46.75
N VAL A 24 10.72 -13.82 46.51
CA VAL A 24 11.41 -14.74 45.56
C VAL A 24 10.81 -16.16 45.78
N THR A 25 11.19 -17.10 44.91
CA THR A 25 10.99 -18.58 44.86
C THR A 25 9.82 -19.01 43.96
N GLY A 26 9.98 -19.79 42.90
CA GLY A 26 11.14 -20.49 42.34
C GLY A 26 10.64 -21.82 41.77
N LEU A 27 10.77 -22.05 40.46
CA LEU A 27 11.00 -23.38 39.89
C LEU A 27 11.55 -23.24 38.46
N GLN A 28 12.62 -23.98 38.20
CA GLN A 28 13.44 -23.98 36.99
C GLN A 28 12.79 -24.76 35.84
N ALA A 29 13.01 -24.29 34.61
CA ALA A 29 13.37 -25.13 33.47
C ALA A 29 14.16 -24.31 32.43
N THR A 30 15.46 -24.59 32.37
CA THR A 30 16.44 -24.30 31.30
C THR A 30 15.95 -24.83 29.94
N VAL A 31 16.20 -24.19 28.79
CA VAL A 31 17.39 -24.21 27.90
C VAL A 31 17.09 -23.20 26.77
N GLY A 32 17.94 -22.37 26.19
CA GLY A 32 19.35 -22.04 26.32
C GLY A 32 19.60 -20.85 25.38
N ALA A 33 20.23 -19.79 25.88
CA ALA A 33 20.54 -18.58 25.13
C ALA A 33 21.92 -18.70 24.47
N ALA A 34 22.00 -18.41 23.17
CA ALA A 34 23.23 -17.99 22.52
C ALA A 34 23.18 -16.46 22.38
N MET A 35 23.99 -15.77 23.19
CA MET A 35 24.33 -14.37 22.99
C MET A 35 25.42 -14.27 21.92
N THR A 36 25.24 -13.39 20.94
CA THR A 36 26.34 -12.60 20.34
C THR A 36 25.84 -11.20 19.99
N SER A 37 26.11 -10.28 20.91
CA SER A 37 26.56 -8.89 20.72
C SER A 37 26.05 -8.08 19.50
N SER A 38 25.02 -7.27 19.72
CA SER A 38 24.79 -6.01 18.99
C SER A 38 25.27 -4.84 19.86
N ASN A 39 26.56 -4.48 19.75
CA ASN A 39 27.03 -3.16 20.18
C ASN A 39 26.83 -2.21 19.00
N VAL A 40 25.58 -1.78 18.79
CA VAL A 40 25.30 -0.61 17.94
C VAL A 40 25.65 0.61 18.79
N ILE A 41 26.71 1.30 18.38
CA ILE A 41 27.05 2.62 18.88
C ILE A 41 25.90 3.54 18.49
N LYS A 42 25.03 3.88 19.45
CA LYS A 42 24.12 5.03 19.33
C LYS A 42 24.96 6.30 19.32
N GLU A 43 25.45 6.70 18.16
CA GLU A 43 25.82 8.09 17.94
C GLU A 43 24.52 8.82 17.62
N GLN A 44 24.04 9.60 18.61
CA GLN A 44 22.91 10.51 18.41
C GLN A 44 23.26 11.46 17.27
N ALA A 45 22.45 11.46 16.21
CA ALA A 45 22.31 12.62 15.35
C ALA A 45 21.77 13.77 16.23
N SER A 46 22.67 14.55 16.83
CA SER A 46 22.26 15.77 17.52
C SER A 46 21.98 16.82 16.46
N SER A 47 20.72 17.18 16.26
CA SER A 47 20.42 18.53 15.82
C SER A 47 20.97 19.47 16.90
N VAL A 48 22.01 20.23 16.55
CA VAL A 48 22.60 21.21 17.46
C VAL A 48 21.60 22.36 17.57
N THR A 49 20.63 22.24 18.47
CA THR A 49 19.62 23.29 18.72
C THR A 49 20.18 24.47 19.51
N ASP A 50 21.42 24.37 20.03
CA ASP A 50 22.16 25.44 20.70
C ASP A 50 23.39 25.88 19.88
N PHE A 51 23.20 26.86 18.99
CA PHE A 51 24.31 27.54 18.31
C PHE A 51 25.06 28.47 19.28
N ASP A 52 26.39 28.55 19.17
CA ASP A 52 27.17 29.61 19.85
C ASP A 52 26.65 30.99 19.45
N LYS A 53 26.13 31.13 18.22
CA LYS A 53 25.56 32.37 17.70
C LYS A 53 24.62 32.16 16.51
N VAL A 54 23.52 32.92 16.51
CA VAL A 54 22.60 33.05 15.37
C VAL A 54 22.77 34.43 14.73
N TYR A 55 22.88 34.48 13.40
CA TYR A 55 23.02 35.68 12.60
C TYR A 55 21.80 35.86 11.69
N ASP A 56 20.90 36.79 12.00
CA ASP A 56 19.79 37.18 11.12
C ASP A 56 20.12 38.50 10.40
N LEU A 57 20.67 38.38 9.18
CA LEU A 57 21.21 39.49 8.42
C LEU A 57 20.19 39.99 7.38
N ASN A 58 19.47 41.06 7.75
CA ASN A 58 18.47 41.71 6.90
C ASN A 58 18.99 43.02 6.31
N ASN A 59 18.93 43.17 4.98
CA ASN A 59 19.44 44.31 4.21
C ASN A 59 20.89 44.70 4.62
N TYR A 60 21.70 43.68 4.93
CA TYR A 60 23.03 43.82 5.48
C TYR A 60 24.06 44.02 4.37
N LYS A 61 24.84 45.10 4.44
CA LYS A 61 25.80 45.47 3.38
C LYS A 61 27.20 45.55 3.95
N THR A 62 28.08 44.66 3.51
CA THR A 62 29.49 44.66 3.92
C THR A 62 30.44 44.28 2.78
N GLY A 63 31.72 44.61 2.97
CA GLY A 63 32.78 44.14 2.09
C GLY A 63 33.06 42.66 2.26
N LYS A 64 33.09 42.14 3.49
CA LYS A 64 33.42 40.75 3.82
C LYS A 64 32.86 40.41 5.19
N LEU A 65 32.35 39.19 5.39
CA LEU A 65 31.89 38.71 6.68
C LEU A 65 32.84 37.63 7.20
N MET A 66 33.37 37.79 8.41
CA MET A 66 34.25 36.81 9.06
C MET A 66 33.49 36.20 10.24
N ILE A 67 33.42 34.87 10.29
CA ILE A 67 32.71 34.11 11.31
C ILE A 67 33.70 33.16 12.01
N HIS A 68 33.77 33.29 13.33
CA HIS A 68 34.80 32.65 14.15
C HIS A 68 34.24 31.78 15.27
N GLU A 69 32.95 31.91 15.55
CA GLU A 69 32.20 31.12 16.49
C GLU A 69 32.24 29.63 16.10
N SER A 70 32.17 28.73 17.09
CA SER A 70 32.38 27.29 16.85
C SER A 70 31.16 26.67 16.18
N SER A 71 29.95 27.03 16.62
CA SER A 71 28.68 26.63 15.99
C SER A 71 27.82 27.86 15.64
N VAL A 72 27.35 27.98 14.41
CA VAL A 72 26.55 29.13 13.97
C VAL A 72 25.36 28.75 13.09
N SER A 73 24.30 29.54 13.17
CA SER A 73 23.23 29.58 12.16
C SER A 73 23.22 30.96 11.52
N ILE A 74 23.16 31.04 10.19
CA ILE A 74 23.32 32.29 9.44
C ILE A 74 22.20 32.41 8.41
N THR A 75 21.30 33.36 8.62
CA THR A 75 20.25 33.74 7.68
C THR A 75 20.65 35.01 6.94
N LEU A 76 20.61 34.99 5.60
CA LEU A 76 20.92 36.15 4.75
C LEU A 76 19.78 36.42 3.78
N ASP A 77 19.15 37.60 3.88
CA ASP A 77 18.06 37.97 2.97
C ASP A 77 18.57 38.37 1.57
N SER A 78 17.67 38.33 0.58
CA SER A 78 17.98 38.71 -0.82
C SER A 78 18.36 40.18 -1.00
N MET A 79 18.10 41.03 0.00
CA MET A 79 18.45 42.46 -0.02
C MET A 79 19.87 42.73 0.50
N SER A 80 20.51 41.73 1.10
CA SER A 80 21.86 41.82 1.63
C SER A 80 22.93 41.73 0.53
N THR A 81 24.13 42.26 0.81
CA THR A 81 25.25 42.22 -0.14
C THR A 81 26.58 42.07 0.62
N ILE A 82 27.28 40.96 0.36
CA ILE A 82 28.61 40.67 0.95
C ILE A 82 29.64 40.53 -0.18
N LYS A 83 30.25 41.66 -0.58
CA LYS A 83 31.04 41.74 -1.83
C LYS A 83 32.16 40.70 -1.98
N ASN A 84 32.84 40.35 -0.89
CA ASN A 84 33.95 39.40 -0.86
C ASN A 84 33.59 38.13 -0.06
N GLY A 85 32.30 37.80 0.00
CA GLY A 85 31.80 36.58 0.60
C GLY A 85 31.92 36.47 2.12
N VAL A 86 31.49 35.32 2.61
CA VAL A 86 31.58 34.91 4.01
C VAL A 86 32.82 34.04 4.19
N VAL A 87 33.52 34.16 5.31
CA VAL A 87 34.58 33.23 5.72
C VAL A 87 34.21 32.62 7.05
N PHE A 88 34.00 31.31 7.06
CA PHE A 88 33.71 30.53 8.25
C PHE A 88 34.95 29.79 8.72
N THR A 89 35.24 29.83 10.03
CA THR A 89 36.42 29.18 10.63
C THR A 89 36.11 28.28 11.83
N GLY A 90 34.82 28.12 12.15
CA GLY A 90 34.32 27.30 13.25
C GLY A 90 34.33 25.80 12.94
N SER A 91 33.46 25.06 13.62
CA SER A 91 33.31 23.60 13.57
C SER A 91 31.94 23.14 13.09
N TYR A 92 30.90 23.96 13.22
CA TYR A 92 29.55 23.70 12.72
C TYR A 92 28.93 24.99 12.17
N ALA A 93 28.30 24.94 10.99
CA ALA A 93 27.57 26.08 10.46
C ALA A 93 26.36 25.63 9.63
N GLU A 94 25.23 26.28 9.84
CA GLU A 94 24.04 26.20 8.99
C GLU A 94 23.82 27.53 8.27
N PHE A 95 23.49 27.47 6.99
CA PHE A 95 23.26 28.63 6.14
C PHE A 95 21.83 28.65 5.59
N TYR A 96 21.17 29.80 5.69
CA TYR A 96 19.78 30.00 5.31
C TYR A 96 19.58 31.28 4.48
N GLY A 97 18.58 31.29 3.61
CA GLY A 97 18.08 32.48 2.93
C GLY A 97 18.70 32.78 1.56
N ASP A 98 17.90 33.44 0.72
CA ASP A 98 18.18 33.66 -0.71
C ASP A 98 19.39 34.57 -0.99
N GLY A 99 19.89 35.31 0.00
CA GLY A 99 21.06 36.18 -0.17
C GLY A 99 22.35 35.41 -0.49
N PHE A 100 22.36 34.10 -0.27
CA PHE A 100 23.48 33.22 -0.60
C PHE A 100 23.58 32.83 -2.07
N LYS A 101 22.51 33.05 -2.86
CA LYS A 101 22.53 32.79 -4.30
C LYS A 101 23.69 33.47 -5.01
N ASP A 102 23.99 34.73 -4.64
CA ASP A 102 25.08 35.52 -5.23
C ASP A 102 26.28 35.73 -4.28
N THR A 103 26.30 35.07 -3.12
CA THR A 103 27.34 35.25 -2.09
C THR A 103 28.18 33.99 -1.92
N SER A 104 29.49 34.11 -2.15
CA SER A 104 30.41 32.98 -1.92
C SER A 104 30.70 32.74 -0.44
N VAL A 105 30.91 31.48 -0.06
CA VAL A 105 31.31 31.06 1.29
C VAL A 105 32.67 30.36 1.24
N THR A 106 33.65 30.86 2.00
CA THR A 106 34.93 30.18 2.21
C THR A 106 34.94 29.47 3.56
N ILE A 107 35.09 28.15 3.55
CA ILE A 107 35.20 27.30 4.73
C ILE A 107 36.68 27.06 5.00
N LYS A 108 37.19 27.62 6.11
CA LYS A 108 38.59 27.49 6.54
C LYS A 108 38.65 27.10 8.02
N PRO A 109 38.34 25.83 8.35
CA PRO A 109 38.15 25.45 9.72
C PRO A 109 39.45 25.41 10.51
N LYS A 110 39.38 25.76 11.79
CA LYS A 110 40.53 25.64 12.70
C LYS A 110 40.70 24.21 13.23
N LYS A 111 39.60 23.46 13.38
CA LYS A 111 39.56 22.08 13.91
C LYS A 111 39.15 21.09 12.82
N ALA A 112 39.69 19.87 12.89
CA ALA A 112 39.22 18.77 12.04
C ALA A 112 37.81 18.31 12.49
N GLY A 113 37.08 17.66 11.59
CA GLY A 113 35.71 17.24 11.87
C GLY A 113 34.68 18.35 11.67
N THR A 114 34.98 19.34 10.83
CA THR A 114 34.05 20.46 10.60
C THR A 114 32.93 20.03 9.67
N ILE A 115 31.70 20.35 10.07
CA ILE A 115 30.47 20.08 9.31
C ILE A 115 29.89 21.42 8.88
N VAL A 116 29.44 21.51 7.64
CA VAL A 116 28.73 22.68 7.12
C VAL A 116 27.48 22.24 6.39
N ASP A 117 26.38 22.94 6.62
CA ASP A 117 25.07 22.61 6.10
C ASP A 117 24.54 23.72 5.19
N PHE A 118 24.27 23.35 3.94
CA PHE A 118 23.66 24.18 2.90
C PHE A 118 22.30 23.61 2.43
N SER A 119 21.69 22.72 3.22
CA SER A 119 20.39 22.14 2.89
C SER A 119 19.32 23.24 2.84
N GLY A 120 18.53 23.24 1.76
CA GLY A 120 17.44 24.19 1.56
C GLY A 120 17.83 25.59 1.07
N ILE A 121 19.07 25.83 0.62
CA ILE A 121 19.48 27.11 0.02
C ILE A 121 20.19 26.94 -1.33
N GLU A 122 19.94 27.83 -2.30
CA GLU A 122 20.77 27.90 -3.51
C GLU A 122 22.05 28.70 -3.25
N MET A 123 23.20 28.17 -3.68
CA MET A 123 24.51 28.77 -3.49
C MET A 123 25.30 28.83 -4.80
N SER A 124 25.85 29.99 -5.16
CA SER A 124 26.72 30.09 -6.35
C SER A 124 28.08 29.45 -6.14
N LYS A 125 28.70 29.60 -4.96
CA LYS A 125 30.10 29.16 -4.77
C LYS A 125 30.51 28.89 -3.33
N VAL A 126 31.07 27.72 -3.09
CA VAL A 126 31.79 27.35 -1.86
C VAL A 126 33.27 27.16 -2.14
N ILE A 127 34.12 27.62 -1.23
CA ILE A 127 35.58 27.42 -1.30
C ILE A 127 36.02 26.70 -0.03
N ILE A 128 36.58 25.50 -0.17
CA ILE A 128 37.07 24.69 0.96
C ILE A 128 38.59 24.81 1.04
N GLU A 129 39.09 25.34 2.15
CA GLU A 129 40.51 25.52 2.40
C GLU A 129 41.06 24.47 3.39
N GLY A 130 41.92 23.58 2.90
CA GLY A 130 42.56 22.54 3.70
C GLY A 130 41.67 21.30 3.95
N ASN A 131 42.17 20.36 4.73
CA ASN A 131 41.62 19.00 4.89
C ASN A 131 40.87 18.77 6.22
N LYS A 132 40.24 19.82 6.75
CA LYS A 132 39.61 19.80 8.09
C LYS A 132 38.08 19.74 8.07
N VAL A 133 37.49 19.92 6.90
CA VAL A 133 36.06 19.65 6.68
C VAL A 133 35.90 18.13 6.61
N SER A 134 34.92 17.60 7.34
CA SER A 134 34.56 16.18 7.30
C SER A 134 33.26 15.94 6.56
N GLU A 135 32.37 16.93 6.49
CA GLU A 135 31.04 16.76 5.93
C GLU A 135 30.50 18.09 5.39
N ILE A 136 29.85 18.02 4.22
CA ILE A 136 29.08 19.12 3.64
C ILE A 136 27.69 18.60 3.27
N ARG A 137 26.67 19.07 3.98
CA ARG A 137 25.26 18.75 3.71
C ARG A 137 24.68 19.74 2.71
N GLY A 138 23.71 19.31 1.92
CA GLY A 138 23.10 20.14 0.88
C GLY A 138 24.09 20.56 -0.22
N ALA A 139 25.16 19.78 -0.44
CA ALA A 139 26.20 20.11 -1.39
C ALA A 139 25.69 20.23 -2.83
N GLY A 140 24.66 19.48 -3.19
CA GLY A 140 24.01 19.59 -4.50
C GLY A 140 23.29 20.93 -4.75
N ASN A 141 23.02 21.72 -3.70
CA ASN A 141 22.52 23.08 -3.87
C ASN A 141 23.62 24.11 -4.19
N VAL A 142 24.88 23.68 -4.26
CA VAL A 142 26.05 24.53 -4.51
C VAL A 142 26.51 24.38 -5.96
N GLN A 143 26.38 25.43 -6.76
CA GLN A 143 26.75 25.43 -8.18
C GLN A 143 28.24 25.14 -8.43
N GLN A 144 29.12 25.60 -7.52
CA GLN A 144 30.56 25.38 -7.62
C GLN A 144 31.21 25.18 -6.25
N ILE A 145 31.94 24.08 -6.07
CA ILE A 145 32.79 23.83 -4.90
C ILE A 145 34.26 23.82 -5.33
N ASP A 146 35.04 24.79 -4.85
CA ASP A 146 36.48 24.88 -5.11
C ASP A 146 37.29 24.31 -3.93
N TYR A 147 38.13 23.32 -4.21
CA TYR A 147 39.05 22.72 -3.23
C TYR A 147 40.42 23.36 -3.34
N VAL A 148 40.86 24.06 -2.29
CA VAL A 148 42.14 24.81 -2.30
C VAL A 148 43.03 24.47 -1.11
N LYS A 149 44.33 24.73 -1.28
CA LYS A 149 45.37 24.61 -0.24
C LYS A 149 45.38 23.24 0.47
N GLY A 150 45.30 22.17 -0.31
CA GLY A 150 45.39 20.80 0.20
C GLY A 150 44.07 20.25 0.74
N ALA A 151 42.93 20.87 0.41
CA ALA A 151 41.63 20.22 0.56
C ALA A 151 41.57 18.96 -0.31
N ASN A 152 41.07 17.87 0.28
CA ASN A 152 40.87 16.60 -0.42
C ASN A 152 39.36 16.30 -0.44
N PRO A 153 38.69 16.36 -1.60
CA PRO A 153 37.26 16.04 -1.69
C PRO A 153 36.95 14.60 -1.24
N ASP A 154 37.87 13.65 -1.45
CA ASP A 154 37.65 12.25 -1.08
C ASP A 154 37.57 12.03 0.43
N ALA A 155 38.05 13.00 1.23
CA ALA A 155 38.01 12.98 2.68
C ALA A 155 36.77 13.68 3.27
N ILE A 156 35.85 14.16 2.42
CA ILE A 156 34.63 14.88 2.81
C ILE A 156 33.42 14.03 2.47
N LYS A 157 32.52 13.87 3.44
CA LYS A 157 31.20 13.26 3.24
C LYS A 157 30.25 14.28 2.59
N PHE A 158 29.51 13.85 1.59
CA PHE A 158 28.47 14.65 0.92
C PHE A 158 27.14 13.90 1.04
N PRO A 159 26.50 13.90 2.22
CA PRO A 159 25.22 13.24 2.37
C PRO A 159 24.16 13.87 1.47
N PHE A 160 23.39 13.03 0.80
CA PHE A 160 22.21 13.42 0.03
C PHE A 160 20.96 12.91 0.72
N ASP A 161 20.07 13.83 1.10
CA ASP A 161 18.80 13.51 1.74
C ASP A 161 17.70 13.37 0.69
N LEU A 162 17.04 12.21 0.70
CA LEU A 162 15.88 11.91 -0.12
C LEU A 162 14.69 11.59 0.79
N SER A 163 13.57 12.27 0.57
CA SER A 163 12.31 11.94 1.22
C SER A 163 11.33 11.38 0.20
N ILE A 164 10.69 10.27 0.52
CA ILE A 164 9.70 9.61 -0.33
C ILE A 164 8.43 9.45 0.50
N MET A 165 7.35 10.07 0.04
CA MET A 165 6.00 9.69 0.39
C MET A 165 5.51 8.62 -0.57
N HIS A 166 4.76 7.65 -0.08
CA HIS A 166 4.20 6.62 -0.94
C HIS A 166 2.82 6.13 -0.52
N THR A 167 2.06 5.69 -1.51
CA THR A 167 0.78 4.99 -1.37
C THR A 167 0.76 3.75 -2.25
N ASN A 168 -0.09 2.79 -1.90
CA ASN A 168 -0.34 1.59 -2.68
C ASN A 168 -1.76 1.10 -2.35
N ASP A 169 -2.38 0.34 -3.26
CA ASP A 169 -3.62 -0.40 -2.99
C ASP A 169 -4.72 0.48 -2.41
N THR A 170 -4.98 1.61 -3.08
CA THR A 170 -5.98 2.57 -2.61
C THR A 170 -7.39 2.13 -2.99
N HIS A 171 -7.55 1.31 -4.04
CA HIS A 171 -8.77 0.60 -4.41
C HIS A 171 -10.03 1.48 -4.33
N GLY A 172 -9.99 2.66 -4.96
CA GLY A 172 -11.14 3.56 -5.02
C GLY A 172 -11.64 4.11 -3.67
N ASN A 173 -10.87 4.03 -2.58
CA ASN A 173 -11.30 4.45 -1.24
C ASN A 173 -11.17 5.98 -1.05
N LEU A 174 -12.17 6.74 -1.50
CA LEU A 174 -12.11 8.20 -1.48
C LEU A 174 -12.67 8.88 -0.22
N ASP A 175 -13.31 8.16 0.69
CA ASP A 175 -13.95 8.76 1.88
C ASP A 175 -12.98 9.50 2.81
N SER A 176 -11.71 9.06 2.86
CA SER A 176 -10.64 9.69 3.63
C SER A 176 -9.71 10.57 2.79
N ILE A 177 -9.97 10.76 1.49
CA ILE A 177 -9.02 11.38 0.56
C ILE A 177 -8.63 12.80 0.96
N ALA A 178 -9.58 13.59 1.46
CA ALA A 178 -9.31 14.95 1.92
C ALA A 178 -8.35 15.00 3.11
N LYS A 179 -8.32 13.96 3.94
CA LYS A 179 -7.36 13.83 5.03
C LYS A 179 -5.97 13.44 4.51
N ARG A 180 -5.90 12.58 3.48
CA ARG A 180 -4.64 12.24 2.80
C ARG A 180 -4.02 13.46 2.14
N VAL A 181 -4.83 14.32 1.51
CA VAL A 181 -4.38 15.62 0.98
C VAL A 181 -3.73 16.48 2.07
N THR A 182 -4.33 16.55 3.27
CA THR A 182 -3.71 17.25 4.40
C THR A 182 -2.39 16.61 4.82
N ALA A 183 -2.33 15.27 4.92
CA ALA A 183 -1.10 14.55 5.26
C ALA A 183 0.05 14.90 4.29
N VAL A 184 -0.21 14.87 2.98
CA VAL A 184 0.77 15.23 1.94
C VAL A 184 1.20 16.69 2.05
N LYS A 185 0.25 17.61 2.25
CA LYS A 185 0.54 19.04 2.44
C LYS A 185 1.42 19.29 3.68
N GLU A 186 1.18 18.59 4.78
CA GLU A 186 2.00 18.68 6.01
C GLU A 186 3.42 18.18 5.77
N VAL A 187 3.60 17.00 5.14
CA VAL A 187 4.95 16.48 4.83
C VAL A 187 5.70 17.43 3.90
N ARG A 188 5.06 17.97 2.86
CA ARG A 188 5.69 18.92 1.93
C ARG A 188 6.00 20.28 2.53
N ALA A 189 5.29 20.70 3.58
CA ALA A 189 5.63 21.91 4.31
C ALA A 189 6.99 21.77 5.03
N GLU A 190 7.33 20.56 5.46
CA GLU A 190 8.62 20.24 6.08
C GLU A 190 9.68 19.83 5.05
N LYS A 191 9.27 19.13 3.99
CA LYS A 191 10.13 18.50 2.98
C LYS A 191 9.63 18.85 1.57
N PRO A 192 9.90 20.07 1.06
CA PRO A 192 9.34 20.55 -0.20
C PRO A 192 9.66 19.69 -1.43
N ASN A 193 10.80 18.98 -1.39
CA ASN A 193 11.28 18.13 -2.49
C ASN A 193 10.98 16.63 -2.27
N ALA A 194 10.12 16.29 -1.30
CA ALA A 194 9.72 14.91 -1.08
C ALA A 194 8.93 14.38 -2.29
N LEU A 195 9.41 13.28 -2.87
CA LEU A 195 8.72 12.57 -3.94
C LEU A 195 7.41 11.99 -3.42
N LEU A 196 6.36 11.99 -4.22
CA LEU A 196 5.12 11.26 -3.94
C LEU A 196 4.90 10.17 -5.00
N LEU A 197 5.00 8.91 -4.61
CA LEU A 197 4.93 7.76 -5.53
C LEU A 197 3.70 6.89 -5.24
N ASP A 198 3.06 6.35 -6.27
CA ASP A 198 1.99 5.36 -6.12
C ASP A 198 2.40 4.00 -6.67
N ALA A 199 2.31 2.96 -5.84
CA ALA A 199 2.73 1.61 -6.19
C ALA A 199 1.61 0.78 -6.84
N GLY A 200 0.58 1.39 -7.44
CA GLY A 200 -0.46 0.70 -8.21
C GLY A 200 -1.69 0.29 -7.39
N ASP A 201 -2.69 -0.25 -8.08
CA ASP A 201 -4.02 -0.57 -7.56
C ASP A 201 -4.76 0.65 -6.98
N VAL A 202 -4.89 1.67 -7.81
CA VAL A 202 -5.82 2.78 -7.57
C VAL A 202 -7.23 2.36 -7.97
N MET A 203 -7.35 1.56 -9.04
CA MET A 203 -8.61 1.08 -9.59
C MET A 203 -9.24 -0.05 -8.75
N SER A 204 -10.52 -0.33 -9.01
CA SER A 204 -11.36 -1.30 -8.29
C SER A 204 -11.78 -0.88 -6.87
N GLY A 205 -12.51 -1.76 -6.17
CA GLY A 205 -12.76 -1.67 -4.73
C GLY A 205 -14.03 -0.96 -4.24
N THR A 206 -14.53 0.09 -4.92
CA THR A 206 -15.72 0.84 -4.45
C THR A 206 -16.62 1.34 -5.59
N LEU A 207 -17.82 1.83 -5.23
CA LEU A 207 -18.73 2.53 -6.16
C LEU A 207 -18.09 3.73 -6.87
N TYR A 208 -17.04 4.34 -6.28
CA TYR A 208 -16.31 5.40 -6.97
C TYR A 208 -15.66 4.87 -8.25
N PHE A 209 -15.07 3.67 -8.21
CA PHE A 209 -14.52 3.04 -9.40
C PHE A 209 -15.61 2.62 -10.38
N ASN A 210 -16.69 1.96 -9.93
CA ASN A 210 -17.76 1.52 -10.82
C ASN A 210 -18.37 2.69 -11.61
N GLU A 211 -18.56 3.85 -10.97
CA GLU A 211 -19.15 5.03 -11.64
C GLU A 211 -18.11 5.85 -12.41
N PHE A 212 -16.93 6.12 -11.83
CA PHE A 212 -15.97 7.09 -12.37
C PHE A 212 -14.74 6.48 -13.02
N LYS A 213 -14.57 5.15 -12.96
CA LYS A 213 -13.51 4.39 -13.64
C LYS A 213 -12.10 4.93 -13.34
N GLY A 214 -11.84 5.27 -12.07
CA GLY A 214 -10.58 5.83 -11.58
C GLY A 214 -10.40 7.35 -11.78
N MET A 215 -11.26 8.02 -12.56
CA MET A 215 -11.11 9.46 -12.80
C MET A 215 -11.35 10.33 -11.57
N ALA A 216 -12.14 9.85 -10.59
CA ALA A 216 -12.33 10.53 -9.32
C ALA A 216 -11.02 10.54 -8.51
N ASP A 217 -10.37 9.38 -8.39
CA ASP A 217 -9.08 9.21 -7.74
C ASP A 217 -8.00 10.08 -8.37
N LEU A 218 -7.94 10.10 -9.71
CA LEU A 218 -6.97 10.87 -10.47
C LEU A 218 -7.02 12.36 -10.17
N GLN A 219 -8.20 12.95 -9.95
CA GLN A 219 -8.30 14.38 -9.59
C GLN A 219 -7.53 14.70 -8.31
N PHE A 220 -7.59 13.80 -7.32
CA PHE A 220 -6.88 13.99 -6.06
C PHE A 220 -5.39 13.67 -6.19
N MET A 221 -5.02 12.71 -7.02
CA MET A 221 -3.61 12.46 -7.34
C MET A 221 -2.97 13.66 -8.03
N ASN A 222 -3.68 14.28 -8.99
CA ASN A 222 -3.24 15.52 -9.63
C ASN A 222 -3.15 16.68 -8.62
N LEU A 223 -4.15 16.85 -7.74
CA LEU A 223 -4.11 17.85 -6.66
C LEU A 223 -2.92 17.65 -5.71
N MET A 224 -2.64 16.40 -5.35
CA MET A 224 -1.50 16.03 -4.50
C MET A 224 -0.19 16.01 -5.29
N GLY A 225 -0.17 16.26 -6.60
CA GLY A 225 1.05 16.32 -7.41
C GLY A 225 1.93 15.09 -7.25
N TYR A 226 1.42 13.90 -7.55
CA TYR A 226 2.25 12.69 -7.62
C TYR A 226 3.43 12.89 -8.59
N ASP A 227 4.54 12.24 -8.31
CA ASP A 227 5.76 12.29 -9.12
C ASP A 227 5.86 11.15 -10.12
N ALA A 228 5.34 9.97 -9.76
CA ALA A 228 5.17 8.82 -10.65
C ALA A 228 4.17 7.82 -10.05
N MET A 229 3.64 6.95 -10.92
CA MET A 229 2.83 5.80 -10.56
C MET A 229 3.30 4.56 -11.37
N THR A 230 3.33 3.38 -10.75
CA THR A 230 3.39 2.10 -11.49
C THR A 230 1.98 1.52 -11.65
N PHE A 231 1.84 0.51 -12.50
CA PHE A 231 0.57 -0.20 -12.66
C PHE A 231 0.51 -1.37 -11.66
N GLY A 232 -0.63 -1.53 -11.01
CA GLY A 232 -1.04 -2.77 -10.37
C GLY A 232 -1.93 -3.60 -11.28
N ASN A 233 -2.37 -4.75 -10.78
CA ASN A 233 -3.19 -5.65 -11.58
C ASN A 233 -4.60 -5.07 -11.83
N HIS A 234 -5.15 -4.31 -10.87
CA HIS A 234 -6.52 -3.79 -10.99
C HIS A 234 -6.68 -2.65 -11.99
N GLU A 235 -5.59 -2.03 -12.43
CA GLU A 235 -5.63 -1.08 -13.55
C GLU A 235 -6.15 -1.73 -14.85
N PHE A 236 -6.03 -3.05 -15.00
CA PHE A 236 -6.40 -3.80 -16.20
C PHE A 236 -7.82 -4.43 -16.14
N ASP A 237 -8.59 -4.21 -15.07
CA ASP A 237 -9.85 -4.92 -14.82
C ASP A 237 -10.89 -4.72 -15.94
N LEU A 238 -10.93 -3.52 -16.52
CA LEU A 238 -11.90 -3.18 -17.57
C LEU A 238 -11.49 -3.67 -18.96
N GLY A 239 -10.32 -4.29 -19.13
CA GLY A 239 -9.80 -4.68 -20.44
C GLY A 239 -10.65 -5.71 -21.19
N SER A 240 -11.48 -6.49 -20.48
CA SER A 240 -12.43 -7.45 -21.06
C SER A 240 -13.78 -6.86 -21.43
N THR A 241 -14.05 -5.60 -21.05
CA THR A 241 -15.28 -4.88 -21.43
C THR A 241 -15.31 -4.57 -22.93
N PRO A 242 -16.49 -4.28 -23.53
CA PRO A 242 -16.57 -3.88 -24.94
C PRO A 242 -15.71 -2.66 -25.30
N GLU A 243 -15.45 -1.78 -24.34
CA GLU A 243 -14.60 -0.60 -24.47
C GLU A 243 -13.10 -0.91 -24.36
N GLY A 244 -12.74 -2.11 -23.87
CA GLY A 244 -11.36 -2.53 -23.60
C GLY A 244 -10.65 -1.59 -22.62
N HIS A 245 -9.35 -1.38 -22.82
CA HIS A 245 -8.54 -0.49 -21.97
C HIS A 245 -8.76 1.01 -22.18
N GLN A 246 -9.87 1.45 -22.80
CA GLN A 246 -10.08 2.89 -23.05
C GLN A 246 -10.08 3.69 -21.74
N ALA A 247 -10.70 3.18 -20.67
CA ALA A 247 -10.72 3.87 -19.38
C ALA A 247 -9.31 4.01 -18.77
N LEU A 248 -8.47 2.97 -18.89
CA LEU A 248 -7.08 3.02 -18.44
C LEU A 248 -6.25 4.00 -19.28
N ALA A 249 -6.43 4.01 -20.60
CA ALA A 249 -5.76 4.97 -21.49
C ALA A 249 -6.18 6.42 -21.18
N ASP A 250 -7.46 6.67 -20.92
CA ASP A 250 -7.98 7.99 -20.52
C ASP A 250 -7.43 8.42 -19.16
N PHE A 251 -7.31 7.49 -18.21
CA PHE A 251 -6.70 7.72 -16.90
C PHE A 251 -5.22 8.12 -17.04
N VAL A 252 -4.46 7.39 -17.86
CA VAL A 252 -3.06 7.71 -18.16
C VAL A 252 -2.97 9.09 -18.82
N GLU A 253 -3.74 9.35 -19.88
CA GLU A 253 -3.66 10.62 -20.62
C GLU A 253 -4.02 11.84 -19.77
N ALA A 254 -4.94 11.70 -18.82
CA ALA A 254 -5.37 12.78 -17.93
C ALA A 254 -4.46 12.98 -16.70
N ALA A 255 -3.47 12.10 -16.47
CA ALA A 255 -2.58 12.21 -15.33
C ALA A 255 -1.60 13.38 -15.48
N GLU A 256 -1.42 14.13 -14.40
CA GLU A 256 -0.45 15.22 -14.34
C GLU A 256 0.97 14.77 -13.97
N PHE A 257 1.23 13.47 -14.08
CA PHE A 257 2.47 12.79 -13.75
C PHE A 257 2.72 11.65 -14.74
N PRO A 258 3.98 11.19 -14.90
CA PRO A 258 4.30 10.03 -15.72
C PRO A 258 4.01 8.72 -14.99
N PHE A 259 3.85 7.66 -15.79
CA PHE A 259 3.82 6.29 -15.32
C PHE A 259 5.16 5.61 -15.60
N VAL A 260 5.55 4.68 -14.73
CA VAL A 260 6.72 3.84 -14.90
C VAL A 260 6.31 2.37 -14.94
N SER A 261 6.85 1.60 -15.89
CA SER A 261 6.63 0.15 -16.01
C SER A 261 7.65 -0.46 -16.96
N SER A 262 8.63 -1.19 -16.43
CA SER A 262 9.70 -1.82 -17.22
C SER A 262 9.31 -3.18 -17.80
N ASN A 263 8.40 -3.90 -17.14
CA ASN A 263 8.08 -5.28 -17.51
C ASN A 263 6.72 -5.46 -18.19
N VAL A 264 6.00 -4.38 -18.51
CA VAL A 264 4.71 -4.45 -19.21
C VAL A 264 4.83 -3.93 -20.64
N ASP A 265 4.46 -4.75 -21.62
CA ASP A 265 4.43 -4.37 -23.03
C ASP A 265 3.02 -3.94 -23.48
N PHE A 266 2.83 -2.63 -23.59
CA PHE A 266 1.58 -2.02 -24.06
C PHE A 266 1.49 -1.93 -25.61
N SER A 267 2.56 -2.24 -26.35
CA SER A 267 2.65 -1.97 -27.80
C SER A 267 1.65 -2.74 -28.66
N ARG A 268 1.04 -3.78 -28.09
CA ARG A 268 0.06 -4.65 -28.75
C ARG A 268 -1.38 -4.20 -28.56
N ASP A 269 -1.61 -3.16 -27.78
CA ASP A 269 -2.92 -2.56 -27.59
C ASP A 269 -2.96 -1.15 -28.20
N ASP A 270 -3.81 -0.99 -29.22
CA ASP A 270 -3.94 0.25 -29.98
C ASP A 270 -4.38 1.46 -29.13
N LYS A 271 -4.95 1.25 -27.94
CA LYS A 271 -5.33 2.31 -26.99
C LYS A 271 -4.12 3.05 -26.43
N PHE A 272 -2.95 2.41 -26.39
CA PHE A 272 -1.72 2.99 -25.84
C PHE A 272 -0.78 3.55 -26.92
N ASN A 273 -1.23 3.59 -28.18
CA ASN A 273 -0.48 4.19 -29.27
C ASN A 273 -0.15 5.67 -28.97
N GLY A 274 1.14 5.96 -28.81
CA GLY A 274 1.62 7.29 -28.47
C GLY A 274 1.52 7.65 -26.98
N LEU A 275 1.06 6.74 -26.12
CA LEU A 275 1.13 6.86 -24.66
C LEU A 275 2.36 6.14 -24.10
N PHE A 276 2.75 5.01 -24.70
CA PHE A 276 3.84 4.15 -24.22
C PHE A 276 5.17 4.36 -24.95
N SER A 277 6.26 4.35 -24.18
CA SER A 277 7.64 4.32 -24.63
C SER A 277 8.44 3.33 -23.78
N ASP A 278 9.19 2.43 -24.41
CA ASP A 278 10.05 1.43 -23.76
C ASP A 278 11.42 2.00 -23.31
N LEU A 279 11.49 3.31 -23.05
CA LEU A 279 12.75 4.03 -22.80
C LEU A 279 12.76 4.65 -21.40
N ILE A 280 13.97 4.92 -20.91
CA ILE A 280 14.18 5.79 -19.75
C ILE A 280 14.16 7.25 -20.21
N SER A 281 13.38 8.10 -19.53
CA SER A 281 13.31 9.53 -19.83
C SER A 281 13.88 10.40 -18.70
N SER A 282 14.77 11.32 -19.04
CA SER A 282 15.19 12.40 -18.14
C SER A 282 14.28 13.63 -18.19
N GLU A 283 13.37 13.68 -19.15
CA GLU A 283 12.37 14.73 -19.32
C GLU A 283 11.00 14.08 -19.57
N PRO A 284 10.46 13.32 -18.59
CA PRO A 284 9.22 12.59 -18.79
C PRO A 284 8.05 13.55 -18.99
N GLU A 285 7.24 13.28 -20.01
CA GLU A 285 5.97 13.99 -20.22
C GLU A 285 4.91 13.45 -19.25
N LYS A 286 4.02 14.34 -18.81
CA LYS A 286 2.84 13.95 -18.03
C LYS A 286 1.92 13.09 -18.89
N GLY A 287 1.25 12.12 -18.27
CA GLY A 287 0.30 11.24 -18.95
C GLY A 287 0.91 10.37 -20.04
N LYS A 288 2.17 9.95 -19.83
CA LYS A 288 2.91 8.99 -20.66
C LYS A 288 3.47 7.87 -19.79
N ILE A 289 3.77 6.75 -20.44
CA ILE A 289 4.31 5.55 -19.83
C ILE A 289 5.74 5.36 -20.31
N TYR A 290 6.66 5.17 -19.37
CA TYR A 290 8.08 4.92 -19.61
C TYR A 290 8.53 3.66 -18.87
N ASN A 291 9.62 3.02 -19.29
CA ASN A 291 10.23 1.96 -18.45
C ASN A 291 10.73 2.57 -17.12
N GLY A 292 11.35 3.74 -17.20
CA GLY A 292 11.75 4.51 -16.04
C GLY A 292 11.93 5.99 -16.33
N ILE A 293 12.09 6.77 -15.27
CA ILE A 293 12.31 8.21 -15.33
C ILE A 293 13.49 8.62 -14.45
N ILE A 294 14.09 9.76 -14.76
CA ILE A 294 15.10 10.39 -13.90
C ILE A 294 14.52 11.69 -13.34
N LYS A 295 14.55 11.82 -12.02
CA LYS A 295 14.21 13.05 -11.29
C LYS A 295 15.48 13.72 -10.79
N GLU A 296 15.61 15.01 -11.04
CA GLU A 296 16.67 15.82 -10.46
C GLU A 296 16.18 16.43 -9.14
N ILE A 297 16.84 16.10 -8.05
CA ILE A 297 16.48 16.53 -6.70
C ILE A 297 17.73 17.14 -6.08
N ASN A 298 17.69 18.43 -5.76
CA ASN A 298 18.82 19.15 -5.19
C ASN A 298 20.13 18.95 -5.98
N GLY A 299 20.07 18.87 -7.32
CA GLY A 299 21.23 18.67 -8.20
C GLY A 299 21.73 17.22 -8.35
N GLU A 300 21.13 16.26 -7.64
CA GLU A 300 21.42 14.82 -7.77
C GLU A 300 20.35 14.14 -8.62
N LYS A 301 20.72 13.07 -9.33
CA LYS A 301 19.79 12.28 -10.14
C LYS A 301 19.27 11.08 -9.35
N VAL A 302 17.96 10.90 -9.36
CA VAL A 302 17.27 9.73 -8.81
C VAL A 302 16.50 9.04 -9.93
N GLY A 303 16.82 7.77 -10.17
CA GLY A 303 16.12 6.92 -11.13
C GLY A 303 14.90 6.28 -10.48
N VAL A 304 13.78 6.20 -11.21
CA VAL A 304 12.58 5.48 -10.79
C VAL A 304 12.13 4.59 -11.94
N PHE A 305 12.02 3.28 -11.74
CA PHE A 305 11.43 2.37 -12.71
C PHE A 305 10.28 1.59 -12.10
N GLY A 306 9.38 1.07 -12.93
CA GLY A 306 8.18 0.37 -12.49
C GLY A 306 8.25 -1.13 -12.71
N LEU A 307 7.58 -1.90 -11.86
CA LEU A 307 7.31 -3.32 -12.11
C LEU A 307 5.86 -3.63 -11.74
N THR A 308 5.22 -4.51 -12.52
CA THR A 308 3.84 -4.98 -12.31
C THR A 308 3.83 -6.50 -12.29
N THR A 309 3.04 -7.10 -11.39
CA THR A 309 2.98 -8.55 -11.24
C THR A 309 2.62 -9.26 -12.54
N ALA A 310 3.34 -10.35 -12.85
CA ALA A 310 3.05 -11.18 -14.01
C ALA A 310 1.73 -11.95 -13.83
N GLU A 311 1.25 -12.10 -12.58
CA GLU A 311 -0.05 -12.70 -12.26
C GLU A 311 -1.22 -11.91 -12.86
N THR A 312 -1.01 -10.64 -13.25
CA THR A 312 -2.02 -9.80 -13.92
C THR A 312 -2.64 -10.50 -15.13
N ALA A 313 -1.89 -11.36 -15.83
CA ALA A 313 -2.39 -12.20 -16.93
C ALA A 313 -3.56 -13.11 -16.53
N ASP A 314 -3.60 -13.54 -15.27
CA ASP A 314 -4.54 -14.52 -14.72
C ASP A 314 -5.54 -13.90 -13.74
N ILE A 315 -5.19 -12.77 -13.10
CA ILE A 315 -6.00 -12.15 -12.02
C ILE A 315 -6.71 -10.85 -12.45
N SER A 316 -6.56 -10.42 -13.70
CA SER A 316 -7.27 -9.28 -14.26
C SER A 316 -7.64 -9.52 -15.74
N SER A 317 -7.81 -8.47 -16.55
CA SER A 317 -8.23 -8.56 -17.95
C SER A 317 -7.28 -7.87 -18.95
N PRO A 318 -5.96 -8.15 -18.96
CA PRO A 318 -4.97 -7.39 -19.74
C PRO A 318 -5.01 -7.58 -21.26
N GLY A 319 -5.87 -8.46 -21.79
CA GLY A 319 -6.06 -8.62 -23.23
C GLY A 319 -4.77 -9.01 -23.98
N ALA A 320 -4.27 -8.11 -24.85
CA ALA A 320 -3.07 -8.36 -25.66
C ALA A 320 -1.76 -7.90 -25.00
N ILE A 321 -1.85 -7.21 -23.85
CA ILE A 321 -0.71 -6.72 -23.07
C ILE A 321 -0.01 -7.92 -22.41
N THR A 322 1.32 -7.89 -22.38
CA THR A 322 2.13 -8.99 -21.83
C THR A 322 3.08 -8.51 -20.73
N PHE A 323 3.41 -9.42 -19.82
CA PHE A 323 4.22 -9.17 -18.64
C PHE A 323 5.50 -10.02 -18.73
N SER A 324 6.65 -9.36 -18.74
CA SER A 324 7.98 -9.99 -18.76
C SER A 324 8.47 -10.29 -17.35
N ASP A 325 9.54 -11.10 -17.26
CA ASP A 325 10.19 -11.43 -16.00
C ASP A 325 10.70 -10.17 -15.28
N TYR A 326 10.31 -10.02 -14.01
CA TYR A 326 10.57 -8.81 -13.24
C TYR A 326 12.05 -8.65 -12.86
N ILE A 327 12.78 -9.76 -12.65
CA ILE A 327 14.22 -9.73 -12.33
C ILE A 327 15.00 -9.30 -13.57
N GLU A 328 14.74 -9.92 -14.72
CA GLU A 328 15.43 -9.60 -15.98
C GLU A 328 15.23 -8.12 -16.38
N GLU A 329 14.00 -7.60 -16.24
CA GLU A 329 13.71 -6.21 -16.56
C GLU A 329 14.23 -5.22 -15.51
N ALA A 330 14.28 -5.60 -14.23
CA ALA A 330 14.93 -4.80 -13.19
C ALA A 330 16.44 -4.67 -13.42
N GLU A 331 17.14 -5.77 -13.73
CA GLU A 331 18.57 -5.74 -14.05
C GLU A 331 18.87 -4.84 -15.25
N LYS A 332 18.03 -4.89 -16.30
CA LYS A 332 18.13 -4.00 -17.46
C LYS A 332 17.91 -2.53 -17.08
N ALA A 333 16.91 -2.24 -16.25
CA ALA A 333 16.59 -0.90 -15.80
C ALA A 333 17.73 -0.30 -14.94
N VAL A 334 18.25 -1.06 -13.97
CA VAL A 334 19.40 -0.65 -13.14
C VAL A 334 20.61 -0.37 -14.02
N ALA A 335 20.99 -1.31 -14.89
CA ALA A 335 22.14 -1.12 -15.77
C ALA A 335 21.97 0.12 -16.67
N ALA A 336 20.76 0.40 -17.15
CA ALA A 336 20.48 1.59 -17.95
C ALA A 336 20.63 2.89 -17.14
N PHE A 337 20.19 2.94 -15.88
CA PHE A 337 20.40 4.08 -15.00
C PHE A 337 21.88 4.30 -14.65
N GLU A 338 22.61 3.25 -14.30
CA GLU A 338 24.04 3.33 -13.99
C GLU A 338 24.86 3.83 -15.18
N ASN A 339 24.54 3.37 -16.39
CA ASN A 339 25.16 3.86 -17.63
C ASN A 339 24.90 5.35 -17.89
N LEU A 340 23.84 5.91 -17.32
CA LEU A 340 23.51 7.34 -17.35
C LEU A 340 24.10 8.13 -16.16
N GLY A 341 24.90 7.45 -15.32
CA GLY A 341 25.54 8.02 -14.13
C GLY A 341 24.57 8.26 -12.98
N VAL A 342 23.47 7.52 -12.92
CA VAL A 342 22.52 7.54 -11.80
C VAL A 342 22.90 6.42 -10.82
N ASN A 343 23.03 6.77 -9.54
CA ASN A 343 23.41 5.85 -8.46
C ASN A 343 22.45 5.88 -7.27
N LYS A 344 21.24 6.40 -7.48
CA LYS A 344 20.11 6.37 -6.55
C LYS A 344 18.92 5.84 -7.33
N ILE A 345 18.51 4.61 -7.10
CA ILE A 345 17.53 3.91 -7.93
C ILE A 345 16.39 3.39 -7.05
N ILE A 346 15.18 3.82 -7.40
CA ILE A 346 13.92 3.39 -6.79
C ILE A 346 13.24 2.41 -7.75
N ALA A 347 12.93 1.22 -7.28
CA ALA A 347 11.95 0.33 -7.90
C ALA A 347 10.55 0.64 -7.32
N LEU A 348 9.63 1.08 -8.15
CA LEU A 348 8.22 1.29 -7.80
C LEU A 348 7.43 0.07 -8.25
N THR A 349 7.05 -0.79 -7.32
CA THR A 349 6.64 -2.16 -7.65
C THR A 349 5.22 -2.48 -7.21
N HIS A 350 4.53 -3.26 -8.03
CA HIS A 350 3.27 -3.89 -7.68
C HIS A 350 3.39 -5.41 -7.86
N ILE A 351 4.31 -6.02 -7.11
CA ILE A 351 4.68 -7.44 -7.23
C ILE A 351 4.60 -8.21 -5.90
N GLY A 352 4.09 -7.57 -4.85
CA GLY A 352 3.93 -8.19 -3.53
C GLY A 352 5.21 -8.21 -2.70
N TYR A 353 5.06 -7.93 -1.39
CA TYR A 353 6.17 -7.96 -0.45
C TYR A 353 6.70 -9.39 -0.25
N ASP A 354 5.81 -10.32 0.13
CA ASP A 354 6.11 -11.72 0.35
C ASP A 354 5.03 -12.69 -0.17
N ASP A 355 4.24 -12.26 -1.17
CA ASP A 355 3.03 -12.96 -1.63
C ASP A 355 3.32 -14.27 -2.39
N ASN A 356 3.93 -14.19 -3.58
CA ASN A 356 4.18 -15.36 -4.43
C ASN A 356 5.64 -15.47 -4.91
N PRO A 357 6.56 -15.95 -4.04
CA PRO A 357 7.97 -16.15 -4.37
C PRO A 357 8.28 -16.93 -5.66
N ALA A 358 7.32 -17.70 -6.19
CA ALA A 358 7.49 -18.47 -7.42
C ALA A 358 7.23 -17.64 -8.69
N VAL A 359 6.52 -16.52 -8.58
CA VAL A 359 6.18 -15.64 -9.70
C VAL A 359 6.90 -14.31 -9.54
N ASP A 360 6.65 -13.60 -8.44
CA ASP A 360 7.25 -12.30 -8.16
C ASP A 360 7.19 -11.92 -6.67
N ASN A 361 8.17 -11.11 -6.24
CA ASN A 361 8.40 -10.88 -4.81
C ASN A 361 9.42 -9.75 -4.56
N ASP A 362 9.08 -8.74 -3.75
CA ASP A 362 9.98 -7.64 -3.42
C ASP A 362 11.22 -8.07 -2.61
N LEU A 363 11.10 -9.06 -1.71
CA LEU A 363 12.27 -9.57 -0.96
C LEU A 363 13.26 -10.28 -1.87
N ILE A 364 12.78 -11.04 -2.85
CA ILE A 364 13.64 -11.69 -3.86
C ILE A 364 14.24 -10.62 -4.76
N LEU A 365 13.46 -9.65 -5.23
CA LEU A 365 13.98 -8.53 -6.03
C LEU A 365 15.15 -7.84 -5.33
N ALA A 366 14.98 -7.47 -4.06
CA ALA A 366 16.01 -6.82 -3.25
C ALA A 366 17.26 -7.69 -3.07
N ALA A 367 17.09 -9.00 -2.84
CA ALA A 367 18.21 -9.91 -2.64
C ALA A 367 18.97 -10.22 -3.95
N THR A 368 18.26 -10.27 -5.09
CA THR A 368 18.81 -10.72 -6.37
C THR A 368 19.38 -9.58 -7.21
N VAL A 369 18.73 -8.41 -7.26
CA VAL A 369 19.13 -7.32 -8.15
C VAL A 369 19.97 -6.29 -7.39
N ASP A 370 21.26 -6.24 -7.70
CA ASP A 370 22.16 -5.21 -7.19
C ASP A 370 21.87 -3.84 -7.83
N GLY A 371 22.14 -2.76 -7.09
CA GLY A 371 21.95 -1.38 -7.55
C GLY A 371 20.56 -0.79 -7.28
N ILE A 372 19.60 -1.56 -6.78
CA ILE A 372 18.32 -1.02 -6.27
C ILE A 372 18.53 -0.55 -4.82
N ASP A 373 18.25 0.72 -4.55
CA ASP A 373 18.38 1.30 -3.20
C ASP A 373 17.07 1.21 -2.41
N VAL A 374 15.94 1.43 -3.09
CA VAL A 374 14.63 1.47 -2.47
C VAL A 374 13.61 0.74 -3.33
N ILE A 375 12.84 -0.13 -2.72
CA ILE A 375 11.63 -0.72 -3.28
C ILE A 375 10.43 -0.09 -2.57
N VAL A 376 9.58 0.58 -3.34
CA VAL A 376 8.28 1.10 -2.91
C VAL A 376 7.22 0.16 -3.46
N GLY A 377 6.72 -0.74 -2.62
CA GLY A 377 5.90 -1.89 -3.03
C GLY A 377 4.39 -1.73 -2.83
N GLY A 378 3.64 -2.69 -3.37
CA GLY A 378 2.18 -2.79 -3.35
C GLY A 378 1.69 -4.26 -3.41
N HIS A 379 0.45 -4.48 -3.88
CA HIS A 379 -0.20 -5.77 -4.15
C HIS A 379 -0.62 -6.56 -2.90
N SER A 380 0.34 -6.88 -2.04
CA SER A 380 0.15 -7.80 -0.89
C SER A 380 -0.60 -7.19 0.31
N HIS A 381 -0.96 -5.91 0.23
CA HIS A 381 -1.57 -5.13 1.32
C HIS A 381 -0.76 -5.20 2.63
N THR A 382 0.57 -5.27 2.54
CA THR A 382 1.43 -5.44 3.73
C THR A 382 1.57 -4.12 4.48
N GLN A 383 1.33 -4.13 5.79
CA GLN A 383 1.60 -2.99 6.66
C GLN A 383 3.03 -3.07 7.21
N LEU A 384 3.97 -2.34 6.60
CA LEU A 384 5.34 -2.21 7.09
C LEU A 384 5.46 -0.96 7.97
N ASN A 385 5.42 -1.16 9.29
CA ASN A 385 5.51 -0.04 10.25
C ASN A 385 6.86 0.67 10.24
N GLU A 386 7.91 -0.03 9.82
CA GLU A 386 9.28 0.47 9.62
C GLU A 386 9.82 -0.13 8.30
N PRO A 387 10.78 0.53 7.62
CA PRO A 387 11.40 -0.02 6.42
C PRO A 387 12.12 -1.34 6.71
N ILE A 388 11.98 -2.30 5.80
CA ILE A 388 12.72 -3.56 5.85
C ILE A 388 14.05 -3.37 5.14
N VAL A 389 15.14 -3.84 5.75
CA VAL A 389 16.50 -3.76 5.18
C VAL A 389 16.90 -5.13 4.66
N VAL A 390 17.26 -5.19 3.38
CA VAL A 390 17.88 -6.36 2.75
C VAL A 390 19.33 -6.01 2.43
N ASP A 391 20.26 -6.57 3.19
CA ASP A 391 21.72 -6.34 3.05
C ASP A 391 22.48 -7.62 2.71
N GLN A 392 21.76 -8.67 2.28
CA GLN A 392 22.29 -9.96 1.89
C GLN A 392 21.72 -10.41 0.55
N ASP A 393 22.57 -10.99 -0.30
CA ASP A 393 22.13 -11.66 -1.52
C ASP A 393 21.52 -13.03 -1.26
N GLU A 394 21.03 -13.70 -2.30
CA GLU A 394 20.45 -15.05 -2.25
C GLU A 394 21.39 -16.13 -1.69
N THR A 395 22.71 -15.88 -1.68
CA THR A 395 23.74 -16.77 -1.12
C THR A 395 24.07 -16.46 0.34
N GLY A 396 23.53 -15.37 0.87
CA GLY A 396 23.83 -14.82 2.20
C GLY A 396 25.10 -13.97 2.26
N ALA A 397 25.66 -13.56 1.12
CA ALA A 397 26.79 -12.64 1.09
C ALA A 397 26.31 -11.20 1.29
N THR A 398 27.09 -10.39 2.01
CA THR A 398 26.75 -8.98 2.26
C THR A 398 26.78 -8.17 0.96
N LYS A 399 25.75 -7.36 0.76
CA LYS A 399 25.62 -6.37 -0.31
C LYS A 399 25.28 -4.98 0.25
N ASP A 400 25.24 -3.98 -0.63
CA ASP A 400 24.70 -2.67 -0.26
C ASP A 400 23.21 -2.81 0.11
N PRO A 401 22.73 -2.08 1.14
CA PRO A 401 21.38 -2.25 1.67
C PRO A 401 20.31 -1.74 0.69
N THR A 402 19.31 -2.56 0.43
CA THR A 402 18.06 -2.17 -0.22
C THR A 402 16.96 -2.02 0.84
N LEU A 403 16.25 -0.89 0.84
CA LEU A 403 15.08 -0.67 1.70
C LEU A 403 13.80 -1.11 1.00
N ILE A 404 12.88 -1.75 1.72
CA ILE A 404 11.53 -2.06 1.23
C ILE A 404 10.51 -1.34 2.11
N VAL A 405 9.58 -0.64 1.48
CA VAL A 405 8.49 0.08 2.15
C VAL A 405 7.14 -0.20 1.48
N GLN A 406 6.08 -0.30 2.29
CA GLN A 406 4.70 -0.46 1.85
C GLN A 406 3.74 0.16 2.88
N SER A 407 2.64 0.76 2.41
CA SER A 407 1.75 1.61 3.20
C SER A 407 0.38 0.99 3.53
N TYR A 408 0.34 -0.34 3.66
CA TYR A 408 -0.88 -1.12 3.87
C TYR A 408 -1.84 -1.02 2.68
N GLN A 409 -3.07 -0.53 2.88
CA GLN A 409 -4.12 -0.47 1.86
C GLN A 409 -5.20 0.58 2.20
N TYR A 410 -6.04 0.90 1.22
CA TYR A 410 -7.31 1.63 1.34
C TYR A 410 -7.20 3.02 1.94
N ASN A 411 -6.12 3.74 1.60
CA ASN A 411 -5.88 5.10 2.11
C ASN A 411 -5.85 5.19 3.64
N GLN A 412 -5.49 4.11 4.34
CA GLN A 412 -5.38 4.11 5.80
C GLN A 412 -4.11 4.84 6.28
N PHE A 413 -3.02 4.70 5.52
CA PHE A 413 -1.75 5.35 5.81
C PHE A 413 -1.21 6.09 4.58
N LEU A 414 -0.43 7.14 4.86
CA LEU A 414 0.55 7.68 3.92
C LEU A 414 1.92 7.19 4.41
N GLY A 415 2.62 6.41 3.60
CA GLY A 415 3.99 6.02 3.91
C GLY A 415 4.94 7.21 3.73
N SER A 416 5.92 7.35 4.61
CA SER A 416 6.97 8.37 4.53
C SER A 416 8.30 7.76 4.94
N VAL A 417 9.31 7.86 4.08
CA VAL A 417 10.68 7.44 4.39
C VAL A 417 11.67 8.56 4.04
N ASP A 418 12.54 8.88 4.99
CA ASP A 418 13.70 9.75 4.81
C ASP A 418 14.95 8.89 4.72
N ILE A 419 15.80 9.16 3.75
CA ILE A 419 16.97 8.36 3.43
C ILE A 419 18.16 9.30 3.26
N VAL A 420 19.28 8.94 3.86
CA VAL A 420 20.55 9.64 3.72
C VAL A 420 21.49 8.75 2.93
N PHE A 421 21.84 9.19 1.73
CA PHE A 421 22.80 8.53 0.85
C PHE A 421 24.20 9.08 1.06
N ASP A 422 25.24 8.26 0.87
CA ASP A 422 26.60 8.76 0.64
C ASP A 422 26.81 9.23 -0.80
N LYS A 423 28.07 9.63 -1.10
CA LYS A 423 28.45 10.11 -2.43
C LYS A 423 28.52 8.98 -3.47
N GLU A 424 28.71 7.74 -3.04
CA GLU A 424 28.68 6.55 -3.88
C GLU A 424 27.24 6.13 -4.23
N GLY A 425 26.25 6.58 -3.46
CA GLY A 425 24.85 6.23 -3.64
C GLY A 425 24.36 5.16 -2.67
N VAL A 426 25.14 4.82 -1.65
CA VAL A 426 24.78 3.80 -0.66
C VAL A 426 24.04 4.45 0.51
N ILE A 427 23.02 3.77 1.03
CA ILE A 427 22.23 4.24 2.17
C ILE A 427 23.07 4.18 3.46
N ASN A 428 23.24 5.34 4.10
CA ASN A 428 23.95 5.51 5.37
C ASN A 428 23.02 5.53 6.58
N ASP A 429 21.83 6.14 6.44
CA ASP A 429 20.85 6.30 7.50
C ASP A 429 19.45 6.41 6.89
N PHE A 430 18.42 6.02 7.63
CA PHE A 430 17.04 6.16 7.19
C PHE A 430 16.06 6.18 8.36
N ARG A 431 14.89 6.76 8.10
CA ARG A 431 13.75 6.73 9.02
C ARG A 431 12.47 6.63 8.22
N GLY A 432 11.73 5.54 8.41
CA GLY A 432 10.39 5.39 7.85
C GLY A 432 9.31 5.45 8.93
N GLU A 433 8.12 5.89 8.52
CA GLU A 433 6.91 5.83 9.33
C GLU A 433 5.66 5.70 8.45
N LEU A 434 4.58 5.19 9.04
CA LEU A 434 3.25 5.21 8.46
C LEU A 434 2.42 6.30 9.14
N ILE A 435 2.04 7.32 8.38
CA ILE A 435 1.23 8.44 8.87
C ILE A 435 -0.25 8.02 8.80
N PRO A 436 -0.97 7.89 9.93
CA PRO A 436 -2.38 7.49 9.90
C PRO A 436 -3.22 8.60 9.28
N VAL A 437 -3.82 8.32 8.12
CA VAL A 437 -4.66 9.30 7.40
C VAL A 437 -5.89 9.66 8.23
N SER A 438 -6.43 8.70 8.99
CA SER A 438 -7.62 8.88 9.82
C SER A 438 -7.47 9.97 10.89
N GLU A 439 -6.24 10.24 11.35
CA GLU A 439 -5.90 11.21 12.39
C GLU A 439 -5.78 12.65 11.86
N LYS A 440 -5.75 12.85 10.55
CA LYS A 440 -5.62 14.18 9.95
C LYS A 440 -6.95 14.91 9.86
N ALA A 441 -6.87 16.24 9.84
CA ALA A 441 -8.00 17.07 9.46
C ALA A 441 -8.30 16.89 7.96
N ALA A 442 -9.57 17.05 7.56
CA ALA A 442 -9.93 17.02 6.15
C ALA A 442 -9.56 18.36 5.50
N ASP A 443 -8.88 18.31 4.36
CA ASP A 443 -8.53 19.48 3.57
C ASP A 443 -9.80 20.11 2.96
N PRO A 444 -10.08 21.41 3.17
CA PRO A 444 -11.33 22.03 2.71
C PRO A 444 -11.53 22.01 1.19
N GLU A 445 -10.46 22.21 0.41
CA GLU A 445 -10.51 22.17 -1.06
C GLU A 445 -10.81 20.76 -1.55
N ALA A 446 -10.16 19.76 -0.97
CA ALA A 446 -10.42 18.36 -1.30
C ALA A 446 -11.84 17.92 -0.91
N VAL A 447 -12.40 18.41 0.21
CA VAL A 447 -13.81 18.15 0.59
C VAL A 447 -14.76 18.71 -0.47
N GLU A 448 -14.52 19.95 -0.93
CA GLU A 448 -15.34 20.55 -1.99
C GLU A 448 -15.22 19.79 -3.32
N MET A 449 -14.02 19.33 -3.67
CA MET A 449 -13.78 18.49 -4.86
C MET A 449 -14.44 17.11 -4.76
N LEU A 450 -14.45 16.49 -3.57
CA LEU A 450 -15.04 15.16 -3.39
C LEU A 450 -16.56 15.17 -3.49
N LYS A 451 -17.18 16.27 -3.03
CA LYS A 451 -18.64 16.38 -2.90
C LYS A 451 -19.44 15.92 -4.14
N PRO A 452 -19.17 16.36 -5.38
CA PRO A 452 -19.93 15.88 -6.54
C PRO A 452 -19.79 14.37 -6.78
N TYR A 453 -18.62 13.80 -6.49
CA TYR A 453 -18.40 12.35 -6.60
C TYR A 453 -19.14 11.59 -5.51
N SER A 454 -19.04 12.04 -4.26
CA SER A 454 -19.74 11.41 -3.12
C SER A 454 -21.26 11.53 -3.23
N ASP A 455 -21.79 12.68 -3.67
CA ASP A 455 -23.23 12.88 -3.89
C ASP A 455 -23.76 11.87 -4.93
N ARG A 456 -23.00 11.66 -6.02
CA ARG A 456 -23.37 10.71 -7.08
C ARG A 456 -23.27 9.25 -6.62
N VAL A 457 -22.25 8.91 -5.84
CA VAL A 457 -22.14 7.58 -5.22
C VAL A 457 -23.30 7.33 -4.26
N GLU A 458 -23.71 8.33 -3.47
CA GLU A 458 -24.89 8.25 -2.61
C GLU A 458 -26.16 8.02 -3.43
N ASP A 459 -26.36 8.76 -4.53
CA ASP A 459 -27.50 8.55 -5.44
C ASP A 459 -27.53 7.13 -6.03
N ILE A 460 -26.38 6.59 -6.45
CA ILE A 460 -26.27 5.22 -6.98
C ILE A 460 -26.57 4.21 -5.88
N ALA A 461 -26.01 4.41 -4.68
CA ALA A 461 -26.25 3.53 -3.55
C ALA A 461 -27.74 3.46 -3.15
N GLN A 462 -28.52 4.52 -3.41
CA GLN A 462 -29.98 4.53 -3.19
C GLN A 462 -30.80 3.94 -4.34
N THR A 463 -30.17 3.56 -5.45
CA THR A 463 -30.89 2.98 -6.59
C THR A 463 -31.41 1.59 -6.23
N GLU A 464 -32.73 1.40 -6.37
CA GLU A 464 -33.39 0.11 -6.16
C GLU A 464 -32.96 -0.90 -7.24
N ILE A 465 -32.59 -2.12 -6.83
CA ILE A 465 -32.15 -3.18 -7.76
C ILE A 465 -33.32 -3.92 -8.44
N GLY A 466 -34.55 -3.48 -8.21
CA GLY A 466 -35.76 -4.16 -8.69
C GLY A 466 -36.18 -5.37 -7.85
N ALA A 467 -35.67 -5.48 -6.61
CA ALA A 467 -36.03 -6.52 -5.66
C ALA A 467 -36.66 -5.92 -4.38
N THR A 468 -37.52 -6.67 -3.70
CA THR A 468 -38.17 -6.28 -2.44
C THR A 468 -38.08 -7.43 -1.43
N ALA A 469 -37.49 -7.17 -0.27
CA ALA A 469 -37.48 -8.08 0.85
C ALA A 469 -38.80 -7.99 1.64
N GLU A 470 -39.56 -9.09 1.72
CA GLU A 470 -40.83 -9.13 2.46
C GLU A 470 -40.63 -8.96 3.97
N SER A 471 -39.45 -9.35 4.45
CA SER A 471 -38.99 -9.16 5.82
C SER A 471 -37.47 -9.00 5.82
N LYS A 472 -36.92 -8.49 6.92
CA LYS A 472 -35.49 -8.23 7.05
C LYS A 472 -34.68 -9.51 6.79
N LEU A 473 -33.69 -9.44 5.90
CA LEU A 473 -32.73 -10.51 5.68
C LEU A 473 -31.64 -10.38 6.75
N GLU A 474 -31.87 -11.04 7.88
CA GLU A 474 -30.98 -10.92 9.05
C GLU A 474 -29.58 -11.46 8.75
N ASN A 475 -28.58 -10.77 9.31
CA ASN A 475 -27.20 -11.23 9.38
C ASN A 475 -26.75 -11.29 10.85
N PRO A 476 -27.28 -12.26 11.62
CA PRO A 476 -26.93 -12.40 13.03
C PRO A 476 -25.43 -12.67 13.14
N ARG A 477 -24.71 -11.88 13.95
CA ARG A 477 -23.30 -12.14 14.32
C ARG A 477 -23.18 -12.37 15.82
N THR A 478 -24.16 -13.09 16.35
CA THR A 478 -24.34 -13.36 17.77
C THR A 478 -24.18 -14.84 18.04
N ASN A 479 -23.64 -15.19 19.20
CA ASN A 479 -23.31 -16.57 19.60
C ASN A 479 -24.46 -17.60 19.56
N GLU A 480 -25.72 -17.26 19.30
CA GLU A 480 -26.80 -18.25 19.17
C GLU A 480 -27.06 -18.56 17.70
N ASP A 481 -27.50 -17.58 16.91
CA ASP A 481 -27.89 -17.75 15.50
C ASP A 481 -26.85 -17.27 14.47
N SER A 482 -25.58 -17.12 14.86
CA SER A 482 -24.54 -16.50 14.01
C SER A 482 -24.42 -17.04 12.59
N VAL A 483 -24.28 -16.15 11.60
CA VAL A 483 -23.85 -16.41 10.22
C VAL A 483 -22.50 -17.14 10.14
N ARG A 484 -21.73 -17.14 11.24
CA ARG A 484 -20.42 -17.78 11.37
C ARG A 484 -20.47 -19.18 11.96
N LYS A 485 -21.67 -19.74 12.16
CA LYS A 485 -21.82 -21.12 12.64
C LYS A 485 -23.17 -21.78 12.34
N ASN A 486 -24.16 -21.04 11.85
CA ASN A 486 -25.47 -21.57 11.50
C ASN A 486 -25.79 -21.25 10.04
N GLU A 487 -26.63 -22.08 9.43
CA GLU A 487 -27.28 -21.73 8.16
C GLU A 487 -28.13 -20.47 8.34
N THR A 488 -28.04 -19.55 7.39
CA THR A 488 -28.85 -18.32 7.39
C THR A 488 -29.55 -18.15 6.05
N ALA A 489 -30.72 -17.53 6.05
CA ALA A 489 -31.46 -17.23 4.82
C ALA A 489 -30.65 -16.34 3.86
N LEU A 490 -29.90 -15.36 4.39
CA LEU A 490 -29.06 -14.49 3.58
C LEU A 490 -27.87 -15.25 2.95
N GLY A 491 -27.22 -16.13 3.72
CA GLY A 491 -26.16 -17.01 3.17
C GLY A 491 -26.67 -17.95 2.09
N ASN A 492 -27.90 -18.47 2.23
CA ASN A 492 -28.56 -19.26 1.21
C ASN A 492 -28.80 -18.45 -0.07
N LEU A 493 -29.36 -17.23 0.03
CA LEU A 493 -29.61 -16.35 -1.12
C LEU A 493 -28.33 -15.96 -1.88
N ILE A 494 -27.27 -15.64 -1.14
CA ILE A 494 -25.97 -15.30 -1.74
C ILE A 494 -25.42 -16.50 -2.53
N THR A 495 -25.39 -17.68 -1.91
CA THR A 495 -24.89 -18.88 -2.58
C THR A 495 -25.79 -19.34 -3.73
N ASP A 496 -27.10 -19.08 -3.69
CA ASP A 496 -28.00 -19.33 -4.81
C ASP A 496 -27.66 -18.44 -6.02
N GLY A 497 -27.37 -17.16 -5.79
CA GLY A 497 -26.89 -16.24 -6.82
C GLY A 497 -25.54 -16.67 -7.39
N MET A 498 -24.58 -17.03 -6.53
CA MET A 498 -23.29 -17.57 -6.95
C MET A 498 -23.43 -18.81 -7.84
N LEU A 499 -24.25 -19.78 -7.42
CA LEU A 499 -24.46 -21.01 -8.18
C LEU A 499 -25.16 -20.74 -9.51
N ALA A 500 -26.19 -19.88 -9.52
CA ALA A 500 -26.92 -19.51 -10.72
C ALA A 500 -26.00 -18.85 -11.77
N LYS A 501 -25.17 -17.89 -11.34
CA LYS A 501 -24.22 -17.20 -12.21
C LYS A 501 -23.12 -18.13 -12.70
N ALA A 502 -22.50 -18.91 -11.82
CA ALA A 502 -21.46 -19.86 -12.21
C ALA A 502 -21.96 -20.87 -13.26
N LYS A 503 -23.21 -21.33 -13.15
CA LYS A 503 -23.84 -22.22 -14.14
C LYS A 503 -24.04 -21.61 -15.52
N MET A 504 -24.06 -20.29 -15.65
CA MET A 504 -24.09 -19.62 -16.95
C MET A 504 -22.76 -19.78 -17.70
N TYR A 505 -21.64 -19.91 -16.98
CA TYR A 505 -20.30 -20.11 -17.55
C TYR A 505 -19.97 -21.59 -17.69
N ASN A 506 -20.26 -22.38 -16.65
CA ASN A 506 -20.05 -23.81 -16.64
C ASN A 506 -21.28 -24.54 -16.05
N PRO A 507 -22.11 -25.20 -16.87
CA PRO A 507 -23.32 -25.86 -16.40
C PRO A 507 -23.05 -27.06 -15.46
N GLU A 508 -21.82 -27.57 -15.40
CA GLU A 508 -21.41 -28.66 -14.52
C GLU A 508 -21.13 -28.21 -13.07
N VAL A 509 -21.09 -26.89 -12.81
CA VAL A 509 -20.93 -26.37 -11.44
C VAL A 509 -22.10 -26.84 -10.60
N MET A 510 -21.81 -27.61 -9.55
CA MET A 510 -22.86 -28.27 -8.77
C MET A 510 -23.26 -27.56 -7.48
N MET A 511 -22.30 -26.86 -6.87
CA MET A 511 -22.47 -26.21 -5.58
C MET A 511 -21.85 -24.82 -5.61
N ALA A 512 -22.33 -23.94 -4.74
CA ALA A 512 -21.64 -22.70 -4.41
C ALA A 512 -21.41 -22.62 -2.90
N LEU A 513 -20.27 -22.05 -2.52
CA LEU A 513 -19.78 -21.96 -1.14
C LEU A 513 -19.51 -20.49 -0.82
N GLN A 514 -19.97 -20.01 0.34
CA GLN A 514 -19.69 -18.65 0.81
C GLN A 514 -19.28 -18.69 2.29
N ASN A 515 -18.10 -18.18 2.62
CA ASN A 515 -17.67 -18.04 4.01
C ASN A 515 -18.52 -16.96 4.73
N GLY A 516 -19.01 -17.27 5.93
CA GLY A 516 -19.83 -16.37 6.76
C GLY A 516 -19.09 -15.12 7.24
N GLY A 517 -17.76 -15.14 7.18
CA GLY A 517 -16.88 -13.98 7.35
C GLY A 517 -17.13 -12.92 6.28
N GLY A 518 -17.34 -13.36 5.04
CA GLY A 518 -17.63 -12.53 3.86
C GLY A 518 -18.97 -11.80 3.90
N ILE A 519 -19.96 -12.30 4.66
CA ILE A 519 -21.30 -11.69 4.77
C ILE A 519 -21.29 -10.64 5.87
N ARG A 520 -21.47 -9.35 5.54
CA ARG A 520 -21.12 -8.23 6.43
C ARG A 520 -22.26 -7.51 7.11
N ALA A 521 -23.41 -7.41 6.45
CA ALA A 521 -24.59 -6.73 6.99
C ALA A 521 -25.87 -7.48 6.70
N ALA A 522 -26.98 -7.00 7.28
CA ALA A 522 -28.34 -7.43 6.96
C ALA A 522 -28.88 -6.54 5.81
N ILE A 523 -29.99 -6.97 5.20
CA ILE A 523 -30.78 -6.14 4.27
C ILE A 523 -32.13 -5.86 4.93
N ASP A 524 -32.57 -4.60 4.93
CA ASP A 524 -33.82 -4.21 5.57
C ASP A 524 -35.05 -4.69 4.78
N ALA A 525 -36.20 -4.71 5.44
CA ALA A 525 -37.46 -5.04 4.76
C ALA A 525 -37.88 -3.89 3.84
N GLY A 526 -38.34 -4.20 2.63
CA GLY A 526 -38.71 -3.21 1.61
C GLY A 526 -37.89 -3.33 0.33
N PRO A 527 -37.96 -2.34 -0.57
CA PRO A 527 -37.14 -2.29 -1.77
C PRO A 527 -35.65 -2.34 -1.41
N ILE A 528 -34.92 -3.24 -2.07
CA ILE A 528 -33.49 -3.45 -1.84
C ILE A 528 -32.71 -2.48 -2.73
N THR A 529 -31.70 -1.81 -2.17
CA THR A 529 -30.84 -0.89 -2.92
C THR A 529 -29.45 -1.47 -3.22
N ILE A 530 -28.74 -0.87 -4.18
CA ILE A 530 -27.34 -1.21 -4.47
C ILE A 530 -26.47 -1.06 -3.22
N GLY A 531 -26.65 0.01 -2.46
CA GLY A 531 -25.87 0.30 -1.25
C GLY A 531 -26.04 -0.78 -0.18
N GLU A 532 -27.25 -1.32 -0.01
CA GLU A 532 -27.48 -2.45 0.90
C GLU A 532 -26.72 -3.70 0.45
N VAL A 533 -26.79 -4.05 -0.85
CA VAL A 533 -26.11 -5.24 -1.39
C VAL A 533 -24.59 -5.13 -1.22
N ILE A 534 -24.00 -3.97 -1.53
CA ILE A 534 -22.56 -3.71 -1.33
C ILE A 534 -22.20 -3.80 0.15
N THR A 535 -23.04 -3.25 1.04
CA THR A 535 -22.80 -3.33 2.49
C THR A 535 -22.84 -4.78 3.00
N VAL A 536 -23.56 -5.68 2.32
CA VAL A 536 -23.54 -7.13 2.59
C VAL A 536 -22.25 -7.78 2.10
N LEU A 537 -21.76 -7.44 0.91
CA LEU A 537 -20.55 -7.99 0.27
C LEU A 537 -19.54 -6.87 -0.09
N PRO A 538 -18.88 -6.25 0.91
CA PRO A 538 -18.16 -4.98 0.73
C PRO A 538 -16.69 -5.14 0.35
N PHE A 539 -16.24 -6.37 0.08
CA PHE A 539 -14.81 -6.66 -0.15
C PHE A 539 -14.43 -6.65 -1.62
N GLY A 540 -15.39 -6.45 -2.52
CA GLY A 540 -15.14 -6.46 -3.96
C GLY A 540 -14.57 -7.80 -4.45
N ASN A 541 -15.00 -8.94 -3.89
CA ASN A 541 -14.52 -10.22 -4.42
C ASN A 541 -15.13 -10.48 -5.79
N THR A 542 -14.49 -11.39 -6.51
CA THR A 542 -15.00 -12.00 -7.74
C THR A 542 -15.51 -13.42 -7.48
N LEU A 543 -16.38 -13.90 -8.36
CA LEU A 543 -16.87 -15.28 -8.40
C LEU A 543 -15.84 -16.17 -9.09
N ALA A 544 -15.37 -17.21 -8.40
CA ALA A 544 -14.46 -18.21 -8.95
C ALA A 544 -15.12 -19.60 -8.99
N THR A 545 -14.69 -20.44 -9.95
CA THR A 545 -14.99 -21.88 -9.97
C THR A 545 -13.74 -22.69 -9.69
N MET A 546 -13.90 -23.83 -9.03
CA MET A 546 -12.79 -24.70 -8.66
C MET A 546 -13.15 -26.17 -8.84
N ASP A 547 -12.20 -26.95 -9.34
CA ASP A 547 -12.33 -28.40 -9.46
C ASP A 547 -11.72 -29.10 -8.24
N LEU A 548 -12.55 -29.74 -7.43
CA LEU A 548 -12.16 -30.43 -6.20
C LEU A 548 -12.53 -31.90 -6.22
N THR A 549 -11.66 -32.76 -5.70
CA THR A 549 -12.04 -34.13 -5.39
C THR A 549 -13.07 -34.15 -4.25
N GLY A 550 -13.90 -35.19 -4.17
CA GLY A 550 -14.85 -35.32 -3.07
C GLY A 550 -14.19 -35.37 -1.68
N ALA A 551 -12.96 -35.90 -1.59
CA ALA A 551 -12.16 -35.88 -0.37
C ALA A 551 -11.77 -34.44 0.02
N GLU A 552 -11.30 -33.64 -0.93
CA GLU A 552 -10.96 -32.23 -0.72
C GLU A 552 -12.18 -31.40 -0.31
N LEU A 553 -13.34 -31.66 -0.93
CA LEU A 553 -14.59 -30.98 -0.56
C LEU A 553 -15.03 -31.32 0.88
N LYS A 554 -14.88 -32.58 1.30
CA LYS A 554 -15.15 -32.98 2.69
C LYS A 554 -14.15 -32.36 3.67
N GLU A 555 -12.87 -32.28 3.31
CA GLU A 555 -11.85 -31.59 4.09
C GLU A 555 -12.18 -30.10 4.25
N ALA A 556 -12.68 -29.43 3.20
CA ALA A 556 -13.16 -28.06 3.30
C ALA A 556 -14.31 -27.92 4.32
N PHE A 557 -15.27 -28.84 4.35
CA PHE A 557 -16.32 -28.81 5.37
C PHE A 557 -15.79 -29.12 6.77
N GLU A 558 -14.76 -29.95 6.94
CA GLU A 558 -14.08 -30.09 8.24
C GLU A 558 -13.46 -28.77 8.71
N ILE A 559 -12.82 -28.03 7.80
CA ILE A 559 -12.26 -26.70 8.07
C ILE A 559 -13.37 -25.70 8.44
N SER A 560 -14.52 -25.75 7.75
CA SER A 560 -15.71 -24.94 8.04
C SER A 560 -16.20 -25.13 9.48
N PHE A 561 -16.27 -26.39 9.93
CA PHE A 561 -16.82 -26.75 11.23
C PHE A 561 -15.78 -26.77 12.36
N ARG A 562 -14.49 -26.49 12.13
CA ARG A 562 -13.41 -26.69 13.11
C ARG A 562 -13.60 -26.01 14.47
N GLU A 563 -14.14 -24.78 14.49
CA GLU A 563 -14.31 -24.01 15.73
C GLU A 563 -15.65 -24.29 16.44
N TYR A 564 -16.58 -24.99 15.77
CA TYR A 564 -17.93 -25.20 16.27
C TYR A 564 -17.96 -25.79 17.70
N PRO A 565 -18.82 -25.31 18.62
CA PRO A 565 -19.90 -24.31 18.46
C PRO A 565 -19.47 -22.84 18.59
N ARG A 566 -18.16 -22.55 18.62
CA ARG A 566 -17.66 -21.17 18.51
C ARG A 566 -17.78 -20.69 17.07
N GLU A 567 -17.87 -19.37 16.92
CA GLU A 567 -17.94 -18.75 15.60
C GLU A 567 -16.66 -18.98 14.79
N ASN A 568 -16.81 -19.21 13.49
CA ASN A 568 -15.74 -19.30 12.52
C ASN A 568 -16.05 -18.37 11.33
N GLY A 569 -15.16 -17.43 11.01
CA GLY A 569 -15.29 -16.64 9.77
C GLY A 569 -15.39 -17.55 8.53
N GLY A 570 -14.65 -18.65 8.55
CA GLY A 570 -14.67 -19.65 7.49
C GLY A 570 -15.92 -20.52 7.42
N PHE A 571 -16.95 -20.38 8.25
CA PHE A 571 -18.14 -21.24 8.16
C PHE A 571 -18.82 -21.10 6.78
N LEU A 572 -18.95 -22.18 6.02
CA LEU A 572 -19.50 -22.16 4.66
C LEU A 572 -21.02 -22.26 4.66
N HIS A 573 -21.66 -21.22 4.11
CA HIS A 573 -23.01 -21.31 3.55
C HIS A 573 -22.93 -22.03 2.20
N VAL A 574 -24.02 -22.69 1.81
CA VAL A 574 -24.03 -23.56 0.64
C VAL A 574 -25.28 -23.40 -0.21
N SER A 575 -25.12 -23.53 -1.53
CA SER A 575 -26.19 -23.80 -2.48
C SER A 575 -25.89 -25.05 -3.28
N GLY A 576 -26.93 -25.73 -3.76
CA GLY A 576 -26.80 -26.99 -4.49
C GLY A 576 -26.34 -28.18 -3.63
N ALA A 577 -26.20 -28.00 -2.32
CA ALA A 577 -25.68 -28.99 -1.39
C ALA A 577 -26.59 -29.24 -0.19
N LYS A 578 -26.41 -30.41 0.43
CA LYS A 578 -26.87 -30.73 1.78
C LYS A 578 -25.73 -31.34 2.56
N VAL A 579 -25.39 -30.75 3.70
CA VAL A 579 -24.24 -31.11 4.52
C VAL A 579 -24.73 -31.51 5.91
N THR A 580 -24.29 -32.67 6.37
CA THR A 580 -24.59 -33.17 7.71
C THR A 580 -23.28 -33.30 8.47
N PHE A 581 -23.23 -32.77 9.70
CA PHE A 581 -22.08 -32.91 10.59
C PHE A 581 -22.53 -33.28 12.00
N ASP A 582 -21.60 -33.72 12.84
CA ASP A 582 -21.81 -34.09 14.24
C ASP A 582 -20.84 -33.28 15.11
N SER A 583 -21.34 -32.23 15.75
CA SER A 583 -20.52 -31.38 16.61
C SER A 583 -20.04 -32.04 17.89
N GLY A 584 -20.59 -33.21 18.25
CA GLY A 584 -20.12 -34.05 19.36
C GLY A 584 -18.78 -34.73 19.09
N LYS A 585 -18.32 -34.76 17.83
CA LYS A 585 -17.03 -35.33 17.43
C LYS A 585 -15.89 -34.31 17.49
N ALA A 586 -14.66 -34.85 17.53
CA ALA A 586 -13.45 -34.05 17.48
C ALA A 586 -13.35 -33.28 16.15
N SER A 587 -12.77 -32.07 16.18
CA SER A 587 -12.49 -31.29 14.97
C SER A 587 -11.66 -32.13 13.98
N GLY A 588 -12.04 -32.14 12.71
CA GLY A 588 -11.44 -32.98 11.68
C GLY A 588 -12.13 -34.34 11.50
N GLU A 589 -13.13 -34.66 12.33
CA GLU A 589 -13.96 -35.87 12.21
C GLU A 589 -15.47 -35.55 12.28
N ARG A 590 -15.85 -34.29 12.05
CA ARG A 590 -17.22 -33.80 12.26
C ARG A 590 -18.14 -34.06 11.08
N VAL A 591 -17.64 -34.04 9.86
CA VAL A 591 -18.44 -34.20 8.64
C VAL A 591 -18.97 -35.63 8.56
N VAL A 592 -20.29 -35.77 8.50
CA VAL A 592 -20.98 -37.06 8.39
C VAL A 592 -21.33 -37.35 6.94
N SER A 593 -21.87 -36.35 6.22
CA SER A 593 -22.23 -36.50 4.82
C SER A 593 -22.20 -35.17 4.07
N VAL A 594 -21.91 -35.22 2.78
CA VAL A 594 -21.93 -34.09 1.86
C VAL A 594 -22.60 -34.59 0.59
N ALA A 595 -23.77 -34.06 0.28
CA ALA A 595 -24.54 -34.47 -0.88
C ALA A 595 -24.87 -33.28 -1.78
N TYR A 596 -24.87 -33.49 -3.09
CA TYR A 596 -25.28 -32.49 -4.07
C TYR A 596 -26.69 -32.73 -4.59
N LYS A 597 -27.36 -31.66 -5.00
CA LYS A 597 -28.72 -31.68 -5.52
C LYS A 597 -28.70 -31.96 -7.02
N ASN A 598 -29.35 -33.05 -7.44
CA ASN A 598 -29.56 -33.41 -8.83
C ASN A 598 -30.63 -32.51 -9.47
N VAL A 599 -30.69 -32.52 -10.81
CA VAL A 599 -31.69 -31.77 -11.59
C VAL A 599 -33.13 -32.17 -11.25
N ASP A 600 -33.36 -33.44 -10.88
CA ASP A 600 -34.68 -33.95 -10.45
C ASP A 600 -35.04 -33.60 -9.00
N GLY A 601 -34.16 -32.89 -8.29
CA GLY A 601 -34.34 -32.48 -6.90
C GLY A 601 -33.93 -33.52 -5.85
N THR A 602 -33.49 -34.71 -6.26
CA THR A 602 -32.91 -35.71 -5.36
C THR A 602 -31.48 -35.32 -4.95
N TYR A 603 -30.94 -35.96 -3.91
CA TYR A 603 -29.57 -35.72 -3.45
C TYR A 603 -28.68 -36.95 -3.69
N THR A 604 -27.47 -36.73 -4.19
CA THR A 604 -26.44 -37.77 -4.36
C THR A 604 -25.27 -37.46 -3.44
N GLU A 605 -24.81 -38.46 -2.69
CA GLU A 605 -23.63 -38.33 -1.83
C GLU A 605 -22.35 -38.15 -2.65
N VAL A 606 -21.45 -37.30 -2.16
CA VAL A 606 -20.13 -37.06 -2.74
C VAL A 606 -19.23 -38.27 -2.50
N SER A 607 -18.73 -38.84 -3.60
CA SER A 607 -17.67 -39.86 -3.63
C SER A 607 -16.29 -39.23 -3.54
N ASP A 608 -15.41 -39.78 -2.70
CA ASP A 608 -14.09 -39.21 -2.38
C ASP A 608 -13.17 -39.04 -3.60
N HIS A 609 -13.27 -39.94 -4.57
CA HIS A 609 -12.35 -40.01 -5.71
C HIS A 609 -12.84 -39.32 -6.98
N GLU A 610 -14.10 -38.87 -6.98
CA GLU A 610 -14.66 -38.12 -8.11
C GLU A 610 -14.32 -36.64 -7.96
N THR A 611 -14.16 -35.95 -9.08
CA THR A 611 -13.94 -34.50 -9.13
C THR A 611 -15.25 -33.76 -9.39
N TYR A 612 -15.44 -32.64 -8.70
CA TYR A 612 -16.62 -31.80 -8.77
C TYR A 612 -16.21 -30.36 -8.97
N THR A 613 -16.91 -29.66 -9.86
CA THR A 613 -16.74 -28.22 -10.00
C THR A 613 -17.68 -27.50 -9.02
N VAL A 614 -17.13 -26.64 -8.18
CA VAL A 614 -17.88 -25.80 -7.23
C VAL A 614 -17.53 -24.32 -7.42
N ALA A 615 -18.45 -23.44 -7.07
CA ALA A 615 -18.23 -21.99 -7.08
C ALA A 615 -17.94 -21.46 -5.68
N THR A 616 -17.12 -20.42 -5.56
CA THR A 616 -16.87 -19.69 -4.31
C THR A 616 -16.41 -18.27 -4.62
N ASN A 617 -16.18 -17.42 -3.61
CA ASN A 617 -15.55 -16.12 -3.80
C ASN A 617 -14.01 -16.28 -3.91
N ALA A 618 -13.35 -15.38 -4.66
CA ALA A 618 -11.91 -15.45 -4.92
C ALA A 618 -11.06 -15.47 -3.64
N PHE A 619 -11.41 -14.70 -2.60
CA PHE A 619 -10.73 -14.75 -1.30
C PHE A 619 -10.67 -16.17 -0.73
N THR A 620 -11.82 -16.86 -0.72
CA THR A 620 -11.90 -18.23 -0.22
C THR A 620 -11.22 -19.21 -1.18
N ALA A 621 -11.31 -18.98 -2.50
CA ALA A 621 -10.68 -19.81 -3.51
C ALA A 621 -9.14 -19.84 -3.38
N LYS A 622 -8.54 -18.70 -3.04
CA LYS A 622 -7.10 -18.55 -2.76
C LYS A 622 -6.68 -19.11 -1.38
N GLY A 623 -7.62 -19.65 -0.61
CA GLY A 623 -7.36 -20.26 0.70
C GLY A 623 -7.55 -19.36 1.91
N GLY A 624 -8.20 -18.19 1.74
CA GLY A 624 -8.63 -17.33 2.83
C GLY A 624 -9.40 -18.08 3.91
N ASP A 625 -9.48 -17.54 5.14
CA ASP A 625 -10.07 -18.21 6.32
C ASP A 625 -9.48 -19.58 6.72
N GLY A 626 -8.30 -19.91 6.17
CA GLY A 626 -7.56 -21.15 6.46
C GLY A 626 -7.99 -22.33 5.60
N TYR A 627 -8.59 -22.08 4.44
CA TYR A 627 -8.96 -23.09 3.45
C TYR A 627 -7.73 -23.59 2.66
N THR A 628 -6.80 -24.24 3.36
CA THR A 628 -5.55 -24.76 2.78
C THR A 628 -5.79 -25.75 1.64
N VAL A 629 -6.91 -26.47 1.66
CA VAL A 629 -7.32 -27.35 0.56
C VAL A 629 -7.67 -26.58 -0.72
N PHE A 630 -8.26 -25.39 -0.59
CA PHE A 630 -8.54 -24.52 -1.74
C PHE A 630 -7.26 -23.83 -2.23
N ALA A 631 -6.37 -23.38 -1.33
CA ALA A 631 -5.04 -22.89 -1.71
C ALA A 631 -4.28 -23.91 -2.56
N LYS A 632 -4.24 -25.19 -2.16
CA LYS A 632 -3.64 -26.26 -2.97
C LYS A 632 -4.31 -26.47 -4.33
N ALA A 633 -5.62 -26.25 -4.42
CA ALA A 633 -6.32 -26.32 -5.70
C ALA A 633 -5.98 -25.12 -6.60
N TYR A 634 -5.87 -23.94 -6.01
CA TYR A 634 -5.42 -22.71 -6.67
C TYR A 634 -4.00 -22.85 -7.21
N GLU A 635 -3.04 -23.23 -6.36
CA GLU A 635 -1.64 -23.51 -6.72
C GLU A 635 -1.51 -24.58 -7.83
N ALA A 636 -2.43 -25.54 -7.87
CA ALA A 636 -2.48 -26.58 -8.90
C ALA A 636 -3.15 -26.13 -10.20
N GLY A 637 -3.54 -24.85 -10.33
CA GLY A 637 -4.22 -24.31 -11.52
C GLY A 637 -5.64 -24.85 -11.72
N ARG A 638 -6.30 -25.32 -10.64
CA ARG A 638 -7.67 -25.87 -10.68
C ARG A 638 -8.75 -24.85 -10.32
N VAL A 639 -8.39 -23.57 -10.25
CA VAL A 639 -9.31 -22.46 -9.98
C VAL A 639 -9.35 -21.55 -11.20
N THR A 640 -10.55 -21.10 -11.54
CA THR A 640 -10.78 -20.11 -12.59
C THR A 640 -11.58 -18.97 -11.98
N ASP A 641 -11.00 -17.79 -11.93
CA ASP A 641 -11.72 -16.56 -11.62
C ASP A 641 -12.58 -16.18 -12.84
N LEU A 642 -13.87 -15.93 -12.62
CA LEU A 642 -14.80 -15.53 -13.69
C LEU A 642 -14.84 -13.99 -13.86
N GLY A 643 -14.13 -13.24 -13.02
CA GLY A 643 -14.11 -11.77 -13.02
C GLY A 643 -15.47 -11.13 -12.71
N GLN A 644 -16.44 -11.91 -12.23
CA GLN A 644 -17.78 -11.40 -11.93
C GLN A 644 -17.83 -10.89 -10.50
N SER A 645 -18.13 -9.60 -10.31
CA SER A 645 -18.27 -9.01 -8.98
C SER A 645 -19.33 -9.74 -8.14
N ASP A 646 -18.98 -10.06 -6.90
CA ASP A 646 -19.83 -10.78 -5.96
C ASP A 646 -21.12 -10.02 -5.62
N TRP A 647 -21.02 -8.71 -5.36
CA TRP A 647 -22.19 -7.87 -5.07
C TRP A 647 -23.05 -7.61 -6.30
N GLU A 648 -22.48 -7.42 -7.49
CA GLU A 648 -23.25 -7.26 -8.73
C GLU A 648 -24.02 -8.53 -9.07
N ASN A 649 -23.35 -9.69 -8.95
CA ASN A 649 -23.99 -10.99 -9.10
C ASN A 649 -25.14 -11.18 -8.11
N PHE A 650 -24.92 -10.83 -6.84
CA PHE A 650 -25.97 -10.93 -5.84
C PHE A 650 -27.14 -9.97 -6.14
N ALA A 651 -26.87 -8.74 -6.55
CA ALA A 651 -27.90 -7.78 -6.98
C ALA A 651 -28.70 -8.29 -8.19
N GLU A 652 -28.02 -8.83 -9.20
CA GLU A 652 -28.66 -9.45 -10.37
C GLU A 652 -29.58 -10.60 -9.96
N HIS A 653 -29.10 -11.50 -9.10
CA HIS A 653 -29.88 -12.62 -8.60
C HIS A 653 -31.14 -12.18 -7.85
N LEU A 654 -31.01 -11.23 -6.93
CA LEU A 654 -32.15 -10.66 -6.20
C LEU A 654 -33.14 -9.99 -7.15
N SER A 655 -32.66 -9.25 -8.15
CA SER A 655 -33.50 -8.59 -9.17
C SER A 655 -34.34 -9.61 -9.96
N VAL A 656 -33.75 -10.75 -10.34
CA VAL A 656 -34.45 -11.84 -11.04
C VAL A 656 -35.55 -12.46 -10.17
N LEU A 657 -35.34 -12.57 -8.86
CA LEU A 657 -36.33 -13.09 -7.92
C LEU A 657 -37.50 -12.12 -7.68
N GLY A 658 -37.22 -10.81 -7.70
CA GLY A 658 -38.22 -9.75 -7.51
C GLY A 658 -38.71 -9.65 -6.06
N ASN A 659 -39.50 -10.61 -5.57
CA ASN A 659 -39.93 -10.64 -4.16
C ASN A 659 -39.14 -11.70 -3.39
N ILE A 660 -38.51 -11.28 -2.29
CA ILE A 660 -37.62 -12.11 -1.50
C ILE A 660 -38.27 -12.48 -0.18
N THR A 661 -38.50 -13.78 0.01
CA THR A 661 -38.90 -14.37 1.29
C THR A 661 -37.69 -15.11 1.88
N PRO A 662 -37.10 -14.66 2.99
CA PRO A 662 -35.98 -15.36 3.62
C PRO A 662 -36.37 -16.78 4.06
N MET A 663 -35.58 -17.79 3.67
CA MET A 663 -35.82 -19.19 4.03
C MET A 663 -34.53 -19.89 4.48
N ILE A 664 -34.64 -20.60 5.61
CA ILE A 664 -33.67 -21.61 6.06
C ILE A 664 -34.25 -22.97 5.66
N GLU A 665 -33.49 -23.77 4.94
CA GLU A 665 -33.98 -24.98 4.26
C GLU A 665 -33.40 -26.28 4.83
N GLY A 666 -32.49 -26.19 5.80
CA GLY A 666 -31.78 -27.35 6.33
C GLY A 666 -30.74 -27.88 5.34
N ARG A 667 -30.05 -26.95 4.67
CA ARG A 667 -28.87 -27.20 3.86
C ARG A 667 -27.68 -27.64 4.72
N ILE A 668 -27.61 -27.19 5.97
CA ILE A 668 -26.55 -27.56 6.94
C ILE A 668 -27.20 -28.08 8.22
N ILE A 669 -26.88 -29.32 8.62
CA ILE A 669 -27.53 -30.00 9.75
C ILE A 669 -26.48 -30.53 10.73
N ASP A 670 -26.58 -30.15 12.01
CA ASP A 670 -25.85 -30.77 13.11
C ASP A 670 -26.69 -31.90 13.72
N LEU A 671 -26.15 -33.12 13.81
CA LEU A 671 -26.84 -34.26 14.41
C LEU A 671 -26.82 -34.25 15.94
N ALA A 672 -25.96 -33.43 16.55
CA ALA A 672 -25.83 -33.35 18.01
C ALA A 672 -26.83 -32.37 18.66
N GLN A 673 -27.62 -31.63 17.86
CA GLN A 673 -28.61 -30.65 18.32
C GLN A 673 -30.05 -31.17 18.32
#